data_AF-A0AAJ0RJI1-F1
#
_entry.id   AF-A0AAJ0RJI1-F1
#
_cell.length_a   1.000
_cell.length_b   1.000
_cell.length_c   1.000
_cell.angle_alpha   90.00
_cell.angle_beta   90.00
_cell.angle_gamma   90.00
#
_symmetry.space_group_name_H-M   'P 1'
#
loop_
_entity.id
_entity.type
_entity.pdbx_description
1 polymer ?
#
loop_
_entity_poly.entity_id
_entity_poly.type
_entity_poly.pdbx_seq_one_letter_code
_entity_poly.pdbx_strand_id
1 'polypeptide(L)'
;MSTLPLAEAILLEIHQSLGCSSYPTTKKNKFANGQDSLAAHKAMGEEVLHAIFDALDMDPRARLDVLDNLTEFGNAYKYLELNTWTFAADERQILWMLLGYFYMPGLARRAAFWNLGKPLDTGMPGGRFWYLPEPRGVSGKQSLYLPVAQVVDWLLDLLGMPLEELADQRSEITRGGHDGLRRSLYNWRKDTNIRPDSFRKYFSDKAVLDFKGAFTLDNSRSPAEQFADAQAFVTRKQLTADQLRLEIPMTQPGRLEAILDGAADEDEKAAFIECLADRYAIPSLHTVRQRLLFARMVQDGYERLLKFLCPGVNSQCTDPKQNKLLQPLAIYKFVYNMTIDAWRNCGDKGEAAENAWFEEHLPATDRRGLYLSILPSRRETANMELAHLLTRYFFEVQAGAKLEDHLGLDTESARPIIMRNAERAAAIADELNTELHLIARMTRTSSWRALQSEHRYWVVSQVVNHSELSTRAKAAAIQRLRELALTPAQTVQAILFELNAYLNGDHQQRPKDCSKRVQALLDEAEASDGYVLWKAAILQYKAKHLLASNDFEGAGKLFREALDAGLERNCGPLRGEVARDCLAIAVANQRLVPENHEKYYREMLAGGMVESSEIPSIEDTARWASDYFWSTLYKPYPGIEQLEPLAREKVQESIRLLMAGDQTGLLDWIQRNRSKLNAPLPSVTGDSLLMHWIKGHSNFLRGLPHLRYMTPNELQGEWSRLEIMLKHWHQAIGMLALKAPKQLNISDFKKQTPLMLMAEVGDTEMVTLMLEAGADPDMQDVQGMTALHSAIKSGVNSCVDALLDHPCGLDKTTFDGQSPLHTSAWTANLYATERLLQLAPELAWKRNLRGMTPLEQVEILIEHPEALAALAHKLAQAGNRCASRNDLLRTAHVLEQAIPMTSS
;
A
#
# COMPACT_ATOMS: atom_id res chain seq x y z
N MET A 1 -13.43 14.73 3.62
CA MET A 1 -13.49 13.65 4.61
C MET A 1 -12.40 13.92 5.65
N SER A 2 -12.69 13.79 6.94
CA SER A 2 -11.71 13.99 8.02
C SER A 2 -10.82 12.75 8.19
N THR A 3 -10.25 12.27 7.09
CA THR A 3 -9.35 11.10 7.03
C THR A 3 -7.91 11.55 6.82
N LEU A 4 -6.97 10.66 7.09
CA LEU A 4 -5.60 10.86 6.66
C LEU A 4 -5.55 10.80 5.11
N PRO A 5 -4.86 11.74 4.41
CA PRO A 5 -4.82 11.75 2.94
C PRO A 5 -4.15 10.49 2.37
N LEU A 6 -4.76 9.79 1.42
CA LEU A 6 -4.11 8.63 0.82
C LEU A 6 -2.87 9.03 -0.01
N ALA A 7 -1.90 8.12 -0.13
CA ALA A 7 -0.67 8.36 -0.90
C ALA A 7 -1.00 8.71 -2.37
N GLU A 8 -2.05 8.11 -2.92
CA GLU A 8 -2.59 8.36 -4.25
C GLU A 8 -3.05 9.81 -4.44
N ALA A 9 -3.70 10.39 -3.42
CA ALA A 9 -4.08 11.79 -3.44
C ALA A 9 -2.83 12.68 -3.50
N ILE A 10 -1.79 12.37 -2.72
CA ILE A 10 -0.51 13.10 -2.73
C ILE A 10 0.17 13.00 -4.10
N LEU A 11 0.23 11.81 -4.69
CA LEU A 11 0.80 11.59 -6.03
C LEU A 11 0.06 12.38 -7.11
N LEU A 12 -1.27 12.44 -7.05
CA LEU A 12 -2.06 13.26 -7.97
C LEU A 12 -1.77 14.76 -7.82
N GLU A 13 -1.49 15.23 -6.61
CA GLU A 13 -1.10 16.62 -6.38
C GLU A 13 0.28 16.93 -6.97
N ILE A 14 1.26 16.03 -6.81
CA ILE A 14 2.59 16.15 -7.44
C ILE A 14 2.46 16.14 -8.97
N HIS A 15 1.71 15.17 -9.51
CA HIS A 15 1.44 15.05 -10.93
C HIS A 15 0.81 16.32 -11.52
N GLN A 16 -0.14 16.92 -10.81
CA GLN A 16 -0.75 18.20 -11.19
C GLN A 16 0.26 19.36 -11.14
N SER A 17 1.07 19.43 -10.09
CA SER A 17 2.11 20.47 -9.92
C SER A 17 3.26 20.35 -10.92
N LEU A 18 3.45 19.19 -11.55
CA LEU A 18 4.36 19.02 -12.69
C LEU A 18 3.72 19.36 -14.04
N GLY A 19 2.40 19.61 -14.06
CA GLY A 19 1.62 19.95 -15.26
C GLY A 19 1.41 18.78 -16.22
N CYS A 20 1.40 17.56 -15.69
CA CYS A 20 1.04 16.36 -16.43
C CYS A 20 -0.46 16.35 -16.79
N SER A 21 -0.84 15.52 -17.76
CA SER A 21 -2.21 15.47 -18.33
C SER A 21 -3.28 15.09 -17.31
N SER A 22 -4.33 15.90 -17.17
CA SER A 22 -5.40 15.62 -16.21
C SER A 22 -6.25 14.40 -16.58
N TYR A 23 -6.70 13.65 -15.58
CA TYR A 23 -7.69 12.59 -15.72
C TYR A 23 -9.13 13.10 -15.53
N PRO A 24 -10.16 12.39 -16.06
CA PRO A 24 -11.54 12.70 -15.74
C PRO A 24 -11.79 12.71 -14.23
N THR A 25 -12.59 13.67 -13.74
CA THR A 25 -12.81 13.90 -12.30
C THR A 25 -13.25 12.63 -11.56
N THR A 26 -14.11 11.81 -12.17
CA THR A 26 -14.56 10.55 -11.57
C THR A 26 -13.42 9.54 -11.39
N LYS A 27 -12.52 9.41 -12.39
CA LYS A 27 -11.34 8.53 -12.30
C LYS A 27 -10.37 9.04 -11.22
N LYS A 28 -10.09 10.36 -11.23
CA LYS A 28 -9.25 11.02 -10.21
C LYS A 28 -9.78 10.78 -8.80
N ASN A 29 -11.07 11.00 -8.57
CA ASN A 29 -11.67 10.86 -7.24
C ASN A 29 -11.72 9.40 -6.78
N LYS A 30 -11.94 8.44 -7.69
CA LYS A 30 -11.88 7.02 -7.33
C LYS A 30 -10.48 6.62 -6.90
N PHE A 31 -9.46 6.98 -7.68
CA PHE A 31 -8.07 6.68 -7.34
C PHE A 31 -7.61 7.37 -6.04
N ALA A 32 -7.89 8.67 -5.90
CA ALA A 32 -7.51 9.45 -4.71
C ALA A 32 -8.13 8.96 -3.39
N ASN A 33 -9.28 8.28 -3.47
CA ASN A 33 -10.00 7.76 -2.30
C ASN A 33 -9.88 6.22 -2.17
N GLY A 34 -9.05 5.56 -2.99
CA GLY A 34 -8.91 4.11 -2.99
C GLY A 34 -10.20 3.37 -3.35
N GLN A 35 -11.03 3.95 -4.21
CA GLN A 35 -12.35 3.44 -4.62
C GLN A 35 -12.38 2.78 -6.00
N ASP A 36 -11.24 2.70 -6.71
CA ASP A 36 -11.14 2.00 -7.99
C ASP A 36 -10.92 0.48 -7.82
N SER A 37 -11.21 -0.32 -8.85
CA SER A 37 -10.89 -1.76 -8.80
C SER A 37 -9.38 -1.95 -8.61
N LEU A 38 -8.93 -3.05 -8.01
CA LEU A 38 -7.50 -3.24 -7.72
C LEU A 38 -6.64 -3.18 -8.97
N ALA A 39 -7.12 -3.76 -10.08
CA ALA A 39 -6.44 -3.72 -11.37
C ALA A 39 -6.36 -2.29 -11.94
N ALA A 40 -7.47 -1.55 -11.90
CA ALA A 40 -7.50 -0.17 -12.39
C ALA A 40 -6.67 0.77 -11.51
N HIS A 41 -6.70 0.55 -10.19
CA HIS A 41 -5.92 1.28 -9.20
C HIS A 41 -4.42 1.09 -9.41
N LYS A 42 -3.97 -0.17 -9.58
CA LYS A 42 -2.57 -0.47 -9.89
C LYS A 42 -2.12 0.18 -11.20
N ALA A 43 -2.89 -0.01 -12.27
CA ALA A 43 -2.57 0.55 -13.58
C ALA A 43 -2.46 2.09 -13.54
N MET A 44 -3.42 2.76 -12.89
CA MET A 44 -3.39 4.21 -12.74
C MET A 44 -2.23 4.68 -11.85
N GLY A 45 -1.88 3.94 -10.80
CA GLY A 45 -0.72 4.23 -9.97
C GLY A 45 0.60 4.19 -10.76
N GLU A 46 0.77 3.16 -11.58
CA GLU A 46 1.93 3.03 -12.49
C GLU A 46 1.94 4.16 -13.53
N GLU A 47 0.80 4.45 -14.18
CA GLU A 47 0.67 5.57 -15.13
C GLU A 47 1.07 6.92 -14.50
N VAL A 48 0.57 7.21 -13.30
CA VAL A 48 0.85 8.47 -12.58
C VAL A 48 2.34 8.57 -12.20
N LEU A 49 2.93 7.49 -11.68
CA LEU A 49 4.35 7.47 -11.31
C LEU A 49 5.26 7.63 -12.53
N HIS A 50 4.98 6.92 -13.62
CA HIS A 50 5.74 7.06 -14.87
C HIS A 50 5.64 8.48 -15.44
N ALA A 51 4.44 9.08 -15.44
CA ALA A 51 4.26 10.46 -15.87
C ALA A 51 5.06 11.45 -15.00
N ILE A 52 5.15 11.24 -13.69
CA ILE A 52 5.99 12.04 -12.78
C ILE A 52 7.47 11.89 -13.14
N PHE A 53 7.95 10.65 -13.31
CA PHE A 53 9.34 10.36 -13.65
C PHE A 53 9.75 10.94 -15.01
N ASP A 54 8.87 10.87 -16.00
CA ASP A 54 9.11 11.41 -17.34
C ASP A 54 9.05 12.94 -17.36
N ALA A 55 8.17 13.55 -16.56
CA ALA A 55 8.13 15.00 -16.40
C ALA A 55 9.45 15.52 -15.80
N LEU A 56 9.99 14.81 -14.80
CA LEU A 56 11.27 15.12 -14.16
C LEU A 56 12.49 14.65 -14.95
N ASP A 57 12.32 13.97 -16.09
CA ASP A 57 13.41 13.47 -16.93
C ASP A 57 14.40 12.58 -16.14
N MET A 58 13.87 11.71 -15.27
CA MET A 58 14.67 10.86 -14.38
C MET A 58 15.28 9.67 -15.11
N ASP A 59 16.55 9.36 -14.82
CA ASP A 59 17.22 8.15 -15.31
C ASP A 59 16.71 6.87 -14.62
N PRO A 60 16.90 5.68 -15.21
CA PRO A 60 16.37 4.44 -14.68
C PRO A 60 16.83 4.09 -13.25
N ARG A 61 18.07 4.44 -12.86
CA ARG A 61 18.57 4.14 -11.51
C ARG A 61 17.90 5.05 -10.49
N ALA A 62 17.77 6.34 -10.79
CA ALA A 62 17.04 7.28 -9.93
C ALA A 62 15.57 6.88 -9.76
N ARG A 63 14.92 6.35 -10.81
CA ARG A 63 13.54 5.85 -10.72
C ARG A 63 13.42 4.69 -9.71
N LEU A 64 14.34 3.72 -9.75
CA LEU A 64 14.35 2.60 -8.80
C LEU A 64 14.55 3.08 -7.37
N ASP A 65 15.52 3.97 -7.15
CA ASP A 65 15.84 4.50 -5.83
C ASP A 65 14.67 5.29 -5.21
N VAL A 66 13.93 6.03 -6.03
CA VAL A 66 12.70 6.70 -5.60
C VAL A 66 11.61 5.70 -5.19
N LEU A 67 11.43 4.59 -5.91
CA LEU A 67 10.41 3.58 -5.57
C LEU A 67 10.69 2.90 -4.22
N ASP A 68 11.95 2.59 -3.92
CA ASP A 68 12.33 2.00 -2.63
C ASP A 68 12.03 2.97 -1.48
N ASN A 69 12.36 4.25 -1.66
CA ASN A 69 12.09 5.30 -0.68
C ASN A 69 10.60 5.58 -0.48
N LEU A 70 9.81 5.59 -1.56
CA LEU A 70 8.36 5.74 -1.50
C LEU A 70 7.70 4.55 -0.79
N THR A 71 8.22 3.33 -0.99
CA THR A 71 7.75 2.13 -0.30
C THR A 71 7.96 2.24 1.21
N GLU A 72 9.16 2.61 1.66
CA GLU A 72 9.45 2.74 3.09
C GLU A 72 8.62 3.87 3.74
N PHE A 73 8.50 5.01 3.07
CA PHE A 73 7.64 6.11 3.52
C PHE A 73 6.17 5.70 3.57
N GLY A 74 5.70 4.99 2.54
CA GLY A 74 4.34 4.46 2.43
C GLY A 74 4.00 3.47 3.54
N ASN A 75 4.93 2.60 3.91
CA ASN A 75 4.75 1.65 5.01
C ASN A 75 4.62 2.35 6.37
N ALA A 76 5.50 3.31 6.65
CA ALA A 76 5.41 4.12 7.88
C ALA A 76 4.11 4.92 7.93
N TYR A 77 3.71 5.50 6.79
CA TYR A 77 2.44 6.22 6.68
C TYR A 77 1.24 5.31 6.89
N LYS A 78 1.25 4.12 6.27
CA LYS A 78 0.16 3.15 6.40
C LYS A 78 -0.01 2.69 7.84
N TYR A 79 1.09 2.51 8.55
CA TYR A 79 1.07 2.23 9.98
C TYR A 79 0.36 3.34 10.77
N LEU A 80 0.68 4.61 10.50
CA LEU A 80 0.00 5.74 11.14
C LEU A 80 -1.50 5.79 10.80
N GLU A 81 -1.86 5.57 9.54
CA GLU A 81 -3.26 5.50 9.09
C GLU A 81 -4.03 4.42 9.86
N LEU A 82 -3.47 3.21 10.00
CA LEU A 82 -4.14 2.10 10.69
C LEU A 82 -4.23 2.29 12.21
N ASN A 83 -3.40 3.14 12.81
CA ASN A 83 -3.31 3.29 14.27
C ASN A 83 -3.75 4.67 14.79
N THR A 84 -4.24 5.56 13.92
CA THR A 84 -4.68 6.92 14.30
C THR A 84 -6.19 7.06 14.23
N TRP A 85 -6.81 7.71 15.21
CA TRP A 85 -8.23 8.11 15.13
C TRP A 85 -8.36 9.63 15.04
N THR A 86 -9.14 10.13 14.08
CA THR A 86 -9.25 11.59 13.83
C THR A 86 -10.39 12.29 14.54
N PHE A 87 -11.39 11.56 15.05
CA PHE A 87 -12.50 12.09 15.85
C PHE A 87 -13.11 13.39 15.29
N ALA A 88 -13.01 14.49 16.04
CA ALA A 88 -13.62 15.78 15.72
C ALA A 88 -12.71 16.68 14.89
N ALA A 89 -11.46 16.28 14.63
CA ALA A 89 -10.51 17.09 13.89
C ALA A 89 -10.98 17.32 12.45
N ASP A 90 -10.82 18.56 11.97
CA ASP A 90 -11.06 18.90 10.57
C ASP A 90 -9.85 18.59 9.68
N GLU A 91 -10.06 18.60 8.36
CA GLU A 91 -9.02 18.29 7.37
C GLU A 91 -7.76 19.15 7.51
N ARG A 92 -7.91 20.43 7.90
CA ARG A 92 -6.77 21.35 8.06
C ARG A 92 -5.96 20.97 9.30
N GLN A 93 -6.64 20.63 10.40
CA GLN A 93 -5.98 20.20 11.64
C GLN A 93 -5.23 18.89 11.45
N ILE A 94 -5.84 17.91 10.77
CA ILE A 94 -5.20 16.61 10.47
C ILE A 94 -3.94 16.81 9.64
N LEU A 95 -4.06 17.53 8.52
CA LEU A 95 -2.93 17.79 7.63
C LEU A 95 -1.84 18.60 8.34
N TRP A 96 -2.21 19.60 9.14
CA TRP A 96 -1.27 20.42 9.89
C TRP A 96 -0.42 19.62 10.87
N MET A 97 -1.02 18.68 11.61
CA MET A 97 -0.28 17.81 12.51
C MET A 97 0.64 16.86 11.74
N LEU A 98 0.16 16.24 10.67
CA LEU A 98 1.00 15.36 9.84
C LEU A 98 2.17 16.11 9.20
N LEU A 99 1.96 17.35 8.75
CA LEU A 99 3.03 18.19 8.18
C LEU A 99 4.16 18.42 9.18
N GLY A 100 3.83 18.76 10.42
CA GLY A 100 4.82 19.06 11.46
C GLY A 100 5.55 17.83 11.99
N TYR A 101 4.82 16.73 12.25
CA TYR A 101 5.33 15.59 13.00
C TYR A 101 5.79 14.41 12.13
N PHE A 102 5.38 14.34 10.85
CA PHE A 102 5.68 13.21 9.98
C PHE A 102 6.25 13.61 8.63
N TYR A 103 5.50 14.38 7.82
CA TYR A 103 5.91 14.69 6.45
C TYR A 103 7.20 15.51 6.40
N MET A 104 7.28 16.67 7.07
CA MET A 104 8.43 17.56 6.92
C MET A 104 9.71 16.98 7.53
N PRO A 105 9.72 16.42 8.76
CA PRO A 105 10.91 15.77 9.30
C PRO A 105 11.37 14.61 8.42
N GLY A 106 10.45 13.72 8.03
CA GLY A 106 10.78 12.54 7.23
C GLY A 106 11.31 12.88 5.84
N LEU A 107 10.66 13.79 5.13
CA LEU A 107 11.08 14.25 3.80
C LEU A 107 12.42 14.98 3.85
N ALA A 108 12.66 15.82 4.87
CA ALA A 108 13.92 16.54 5.02
C ALA A 108 15.10 15.58 5.24
N ARG A 109 14.94 14.60 6.12
CA ARG A 109 15.98 13.62 6.42
C ARG A 109 16.32 12.77 5.19
N ARG A 110 15.31 12.27 4.47
CA ARG A 110 15.50 11.51 3.22
C ARG A 110 16.16 12.34 2.13
N ALA A 111 15.68 13.57 1.94
CA ALA A 111 16.28 14.48 0.97
C ALA A 111 17.75 14.75 1.31
N ALA A 112 18.10 14.96 2.58
CA ALA A 112 19.50 15.13 2.98
C ALA A 112 20.35 13.90 2.67
N PHE A 113 19.84 12.68 2.93
CA PHE A 113 20.55 11.44 2.59
C PHE A 113 20.82 11.31 1.08
N TRP A 114 19.85 11.64 0.23
CA TRP A 114 20.05 11.69 -1.23
C TRP A 114 21.10 12.72 -1.68
N ASN A 115 21.41 13.70 -0.83
CA ASN A 115 22.39 14.74 -1.11
C ASN A 115 23.77 14.42 -0.53
N LEU A 116 23.94 13.31 0.21
CA LEU A 116 25.25 12.89 0.71
C LEU A 116 26.12 12.40 -0.46
N GLY A 117 27.27 13.03 -0.66
CA GLY A 117 28.21 12.73 -1.75
C GLY A 117 28.00 13.56 -3.02
N LYS A 118 26.77 13.76 -3.49
CA LYS A 118 26.46 14.65 -4.62
C LYS A 118 25.27 15.56 -4.32
N PRO A 119 25.48 16.87 -4.12
CA PRO A 119 24.38 17.81 -3.88
C PRO A 119 23.40 17.87 -5.05
N LEU A 120 22.11 17.90 -4.77
CA LEU A 120 20.99 18.10 -5.72
C LEU A 120 21.17 19.41 -6.51
N ASP A 121 21.78 20.40 -5.87
CA ASP A 121 21.99 21.74 -6.34
C ASP A 121 23.45 22.03 -6.71
N THR A 122 24.23 21.00 -7.13
CA THR A 122 25.62 21.20 -7.62
C THR A 122 25.69 22.38 -8.61
N GLY A 123 26.55 23.36 -8.36
CA GLY A 123 26.64 24.55 -9.21
C GLY A 123 25.57 25.63 -8.98
N MET A 124 24.84 25.53 -7.87
CA MET A 124 24.07 26.64 -7.30
C MET A 124 24.78 27.17 -6.05
N PRO A 125 24.50 28.41 -5.62
CA PRO A 125 25.11 28.99 -4.43
C PRO A 125 24.91 28.11 -3.17
N GLY A 126 26.00 27.86 -2.45
CA GLY A 126 26.00 26.99 -1.27
C GLY A 126 25.28 27.59 -0.05
N GLY A 127 24.95 26.74 0.93
CA GLY A 127 24.46 27.17 2.25
C GLY A 127 22.97 27.55 2.34
N ARG A 128 22.18 27.30 1.28
CA ARG A 128 20.74 27.54 1.25
C ARG A 128 20.02 26.41 0.53
N PHE A 129 18.73 26.25 0.80
CA PHE A 129 17.90 25.26 0.12
C PHE A 129 17.02 25.98 -0.92
N TRP A 130 17.45 25.90 -2.18
CA TRP A 130 16.97 26.69 -3.32
C TRP A 130 15.49 26.55 -3.67
N TYR A 131 14.89 25.46 -3.22
CA TYR A 131 13.56 25.08 -3.63
C TYR A 131 12.51 25.37 -2.57
N LEU A 132 12.86 26.06 -1.48
CA LEU A 132 11.90 26.51 -0.47
C LEU A 132 11.83 28.04 -0.41
N PRO A 133 10.67 28.63 -0.06
CA PRO A 133 10.56 30.07 0.18
C PRO A 133 11.54 30.54 1.27
N GLU A 134 12.34 31.57 0.99
CA GLU A 134 13.28 32.15 1.96
C GLU A 134 13.01 33.64 2.25
N PRO A 135 13.12 34.12 3.50
CA PRO A 135 13.04 35.56 3.79
C PRO A 135 14.17 36.34 3.10
N ARG A 136 13.82 37.41 2.38
CA ARG A 136 14.77 38.34 1.78
C ARG A 136 14.38 39.79 2.09
N GLY A 137 15.28 40.53 2.74
CA GLY A 137 15.12 41.96 2.93
C GLY A 137 15.49 42.71 1.65
N VAL A 138 14.52 43.34 0.98
CA VAL A 138 14.79 44.21 -0.18
C VAL A 138 14.29 45.61 0.16
N SER A 139 15.20 46.59 0.17
CA SER A 139 14.88 48.01 0.40
C SER A 139 14.08 48.28 1.69
N GLY A 140 14.39 47.55 2.77
CA GLY A 140 13.73 47.70 4.08
C GLY A 140 12.34 47.04 4.21
N LYS A 141 11.80 46.41 3.16
CA LYS A 141 10.59 45.57 3.24
C LYS A 141 10.99 44.09 3.23
N GLN A 142 10.52 43.34 4.22
CA GLN A 142 10.69 41.88 4.29
C GLN A 142 9.68 41.23 3.35
N SER A 143 10.16 40.36 2.45
CA SER A 143 9.35 39.56 1.52
C SER A 143 9.94 38.16 1.41
N LEU A 144 9.13 37.17 1.04
CA LEU A 144 9.67 35.85 0.68
C LEU A 144 10.23 35.86 -0.74
N TYR A 145 11.37 35.20 -0.88
CA TYR A 145 12.04 34.90 -2.13
C TYR A 145 11.63 33.49 -2.54
N LEU A 146 10.71 33.41 -3.51
CA LEU A 146 10.07 32.15 -3.88
C LEU A 146 10.99 31.26 -4.75
N PRO A 147 10.78 29.93 -4.76
CA PRO A 147 11.66 28.98 -5.44
C PRO A 147 11.92 29.29 -6.93
N VAL A 148 10.89 29.69 -7.69
CA VAL A 148 11.06 30.01 -9.11
C VAL A 148 11.95 31.24 -9.29
N ALA A 149 11.75 32.27 -8.47
CA ALA A 149 12.57 33.47 -8.51
C ALA A 149 14.04 33.17 -8.16
N GLN A 150 14.28 32.27 -7.20
CA GLN A 150 15.62 31.77 -6.87
C GLN A 150 16.31 31.16 -8.09
N VAL A 151 15.70 30.16 -8.72
CA VAL A 151 16.29 29.48 -9.89
C VAL A 151 16.43 30.40 -11.10
N VAL A 152 15.48 31.32 -11.32
CA VAL A 152 15.59 32.28 -12.43
C VAL A 152 16.77 33.24 -12.21
N ASP A 153 16.97 33.76 -11.00
CA ASP A 153 18.10 34.65 -10.71
C ASP A 153 19.44 33.92 -10.86
N TRP A 154 19.54 32.64 -10.46
CA TRP A 154 20.71 31.80 -10.75
C TRP A 154 20.98 31.68 -12.25
N LEU A 155 19.94 31.42 -13.04
CA LEU A 155 20.11 31.27 -14.48
C LEU A 155 20.51 32.60 -15.15
N LEU A 156 19.93 33.72 -14.72
CA LEU A 156 20.28 35.05 -15.22
C LEU A 156 21.73 35.42 -14.91
N ASP A 157 22.20 35.08 -13.71
CA ASP A 157 23.59 35.25 -13.31
C ASP A 157 24.54 34.48 -14.24
N LEU A 158 24.25 33.22 -14.55
CA LEU A 158 25.07 32.40 -15.45
C LEU A 158 25.00 32.87 -16.92
N LEU A 159 23.84 33.36 -17.38
CA LEU A 159 23.69 33.95 -18.71
C LEU A 159 24.39 35.32 -18.84
N GLY A 160 24.80 35.94 -17.71
CA GLY A 160 25.36 37.29 -17.70
C GLY A 160 24.33 38.36 -18.08
N MET A 161 23.07 38.20 -17.65
CA MET A 161 21.95 39.09 -17.97
C MET A 161 21.35 39.67 -16.68
N PRO A 162 21.94 40.71 -16.08
CA PRO A 162 21.40 41.34 -14.87
C PRO A 162 20.00 41.94 -15.13
N LEU A 163 19.11 41.85 -14.15
CA LEU A 163 17.71 42.20 -14.32
C LEU A 163 17.47 43.72 -14.41
N GLU A 164 18.40 44.51 -13.87
CA GLU A 164 18.37 45.98 -13.85
C GLU A 164 18.37 46.56 -15.27
N GLU A 165 19.13 45.97 -16.20
CA GLU A 165 19.16 46.39 -17.61
C GLU A 165 17.81 46.16 -18.33
N LEU A 166 16.97 45.27 -17.81
CA LEU A 166 15.70 44.84 -18.43
C LEU A 166 14.52 45.76 -18.08
N ALA A 167 14.60 46.46 -16.94
CA ALA A 167 13.65 47.51 -16.58
C ALA A 167 13.79 48.75 -17.47
N ASP A 168 15.04 49.06 -17.86
CA ASP A 168 15.39 50.23 -18.67
C ASP A 168 15.21 49.98 -20.19
N GLN A 169 15.34 48.72 -20.66
CA GLN A 169 15.24 48.35 -22.09
C GLN A 169 13.82 48.18 -22.65
N ARG A 170 12.76 48.67 -21.97
CA ARG A 170 11.38 48.65 -22.54
C ARG A 170 11.25 49.44 -23.86
N SER A 171 12.28 50.17 -24.27
CA SER A 171 12.29 51.09 -25.42
C SER A 171 13.08 50.65 -26.64
N GLU A 172 13.96 49.63 -26.60
CA GLU A 172 14.83 49.32 -27.75
C GLU A 172 14.87 47.83 -28.11
N ILE A 173 14.62 47.56 -29.39
CA ILE A 173 14.67 46.24 -30.01
C ILE A 173 16.13 45.79 -30.08
N THR A 174 16.53 44.87 -29.21
CA THR A 174 17.87 44.28 -29.25
C THR A 174 18.01 43.26 -30.38
N ARG A 175 18.94 43.49 -31.30
CA ARG A 175 19.30 42.55 -32.37
C ARG A 175 19.97 41.31 -31.77
N GLY A 176 19.19 40.26 -31.50
CA GLY A 176 19.78 39.00 -31.04
C GLY A 176 18.83 37.90 -30.57
N GLY A 177 17.68 37.67 -31.21
CA GLY A 177 16.89 36.41 -31.15
C GLY A 177 16.35 35.90 -29.80
N HIS A 178 16.83 36.38 -28.65
CA HIS A 178 16.55 35.88 -27.30
C HIS A 178 15.63 36.79 -26.48
N ASP A 179 15.08 37.86 -27.08
CA ASP A 179 14.16 38.80 -26.43
C ASP A 179 12.93 38.10 -25.82
N GLY A 180 12.45 37.03 -26.48
CA GLY A 180 11.35 36.20 -25.98
C GLY A 180 11.70 35.43 -24.70
N LEU A 181 12.92 34.88 -24.62
CA LEU A 181 13.42 34.18 -23.43
C LEU A 181 13.62 35.16 -22.27
N ARG A 182 14.25 36.31 -22.53
CA ARG A 182 14.47 37.37 -21.51
C ARG A 182 13.15 37.84 -20.89
N ARG A 183 12.15 38.12 -21.72
CA ARG A 183 10.81 38.50 -21.25
C ARG A 183 10.13 37.38 -20.45
N SER A 184 10.27 36.13 -20.88
CA SER A 184 9.76 34.98 -20.15
C SER A 184 10.42 34.84 -18.77
N LEU A 185 11.75 34.92 -18.67
CA LEU A 185 12.47 34.86 -17.40
C LEU A 185 12.05 35.97 -16.43
N TYR A 186 11.95 37.21 -16.90
CA TYR A 186 11.47 38.33 -16.09
C TYR A 186 10.04 38.09 -15.53
N ASN A 187 9.16 37.54 -16.36
CA ASN A 187 7.79 37.23 -15.96
C ASN A 187 7.72 36.05 -14.99
N TRP A 188 8.53 35.01 -15.22
CA TRP A 188 8.61 33.85 -14.34
C TRP A 188 9.11 34.23 -12.95
N ARG A 189 10.08 35.15 -12.87
CA ARG A 189 10.60 35.70 -11.61
C ARG A 189 9.55 36.43 -10.76
N LYS A 190 8.53 37.05 -11.39
CA LYS A 190 7.57 37.97 -10.74
C LYS A 190 6.23 37.34 -10.29
N ASP A 191 6.10 36.03 -10.35
CA ASP A 191 4.85 35.25 -10.22
C ASP A 191 3.94 35.34 -11.45
N THR A 192 4.19 34.43 -12.40
CA THR A 192 3.25 34.07 -13.45
C THR A 192 2.97 32.57 -13.41
N ASN A 193 1.79 32.18 -13.88
CA ASN A 193 1.44 30.76 -14.06
C ASN A 193 2.28 30.18 -15.21
N ILE A 194 3.42 29.59 -14.86
CA ILE A 194 4.37 29.03 -15.83
C ILE A 194 3.80 27.74 -16.41
N ARG A 195 3.76 27.61 -17.74
CA ARG A 195 3.43 26.33 -18.39
C ARG A 195 4.71 25.49 -18.51
N PRO A 196 4.76 24.24 -18.04
CA PRO A 196 5.96 23.40 -18.14
C PRO A 196 6.53 23.28 -19.55
N ASP A 197 5.66 23.23 -20.58
CA ASP A 197 6.08 23.17 -22.00
C ASP A 197 6.95 24.36 -22.43
N SER A 198 6.80 25.51 -21.76
CA SER A 198 7.59 26.70 -22.07
C SER A 198 9.07 26.53 -21.74
N PHE A 199 9.43 25.63 -20.81
CA PHE A 199 10.84 25.28 -20.54
C PHE A 199 11.44 24.53 -21.72
N ARG A 200 10.75 23.52 -22.26
CA ARG A 200 11.21 22.74 -23.42
C ARG A 200 11.36 23.60 -24.68
N LYS A 201 10.49 24.61 -24.83
CA LYS A 201 10.57 25.59 -25.94
C LYS A 201 11.91 26.35 -25.96
N TYR A 202 12.37 26.85 -24.81
CA TYR A 202 13.55 27.72 -24.75
C TYR A 202 14.85 26.98 -24.44
N PHE A 203 14.76 25.86 -23.73
CA PHE A 203 15.91 25.05 -23.32
C PHE A 203 15.85 23.68 -23.97
N SER A 204 15.54 23.57 -25.27
CA SER A 204 15.60 22.29 -25.99
C SER A 204 17.05 21.80 -26.09
N ASP A 205 17.29 20.50 -26.26
CA ASP A 205 18.67 19.96 -26.39
C ASP A 205 19.44 20.48 -27.62
N LYS A 206 18.74 21.14 -28.55
CA LYS A 206 19.31 21.80 -29.74
C LYS A 206 19.52 23.30 -29.56
N ALA A 207 19.13 23.89 -28.43
CA ALA A 207 19.28 25.31 -28.20
C ALA A 207 20.75 25.66 -27.93
N VAL A 208 21.20 26.80 -28.44
CA VAL A 208 22.53 27.34 -28.19
C VAL A 208 22.37 28.58 -27.33
N LEU A 209 22.93 28.55 -26.12
CA LEU A 209 22.93 29.65 -25.17
C LEU A 209 24.36 30.00 -24.78
N ASP A 210 24.63 31.29 -24.66
CA ASP A 210 25.92 31.82 -24.22
C ASP A 210 25.88 32.09 -22.71
N PHE A 211 26.72 31.39 -21.95
CA PHE A 211 26.81 31.49 -20.50
C PHE A 211 27.99 32.38 -20.11
N LYS A 212 27.90 33.67 -20.43
CA LYS A 212 28.97 34.66 -20.16
C LYS A 212 29.32 34.78 -18.68
N GLY A 213 28.39 34.42 -17.81
CA GLY A 213 28.56 34.41 -16.37
C GLY A 213 29.16 33.14 -15.79
N ALA A 214 29.45 32.13 -16.61
CA ALA A 214 30.07 30.88 -16.19
C ALA A 214 31.60 30.98 -16.11
N PHE A 215 32.18 30.04 -15.34
CA PHE A 215 33.61 29.77 -15.24
C PHE A 215 33.89 28.37 -15.79
N THR A 216 35.00 28.21 -16.51
CA THR A 216 35.40 26.92 -17.09
C THR A 216 36.86 26.69 -16.78
N LEU A 217 37.14 25.57 -16.11
CA LEU A 217 38.49 25.18 -15.75
C LEU A 217 39.19 24.52 -16.94
N ASP A 218 40.35 25.07 -17.32
CA ASP A 218 41.22 24.49 -18.35
C ASP A 218 42.32 23.65 -17.69
N ASN A 219 42.08 22.33 -17.58
CA ASN A 219 43.00 21.37 -16.98
C ASN A 219 44.33 21.22 -17.73
N SER A 220 44.47 21.82 -18.93
CA SER A 220 45.75 21.80 -19.68
C SER A 220 46.75 22.87 -19.22
N ARG A 221 46.29 23.87 -18.44
CA ARG A 221 47.10 24.97 -17.92
C ARG A 221 47.75 24.64 -16.59
N SER A 222 48.82 25.34 -16.24
CA SER A 222 49.48 25.18 -14.93
C SER A 222 48.62 25.71 -13.77
N PRO A 223 48.80 25.23 -12.52
CA PRO A 223 48.01 25.70 -11.36
C PRO A 223 48.05 27.22 -11.15
N ALA A 224 49.20 27.86 -11.41
CA ALA A 224 49.34 29.31 -11.31
C ALA A 224 48.51 30.06 -12.38
N GLU A 225 48.44 29.53 -13.61
CA GLU A 225 47.60 30.08 -14.68
C GLU A 225 46.11 29.86 -14.40
N GLN A 226 45.73 28.69 -13.89
CA GLN A 226 44.34 28.40 -13.48
C GLN A 226 43.88 29.34 -12.36
N PHE A 227 44.76 29.63 -11.39
CA PHE A 227 44.47 30.60 -10.34
C PHE A 227 44.33 32.03 -10.88
N ALA A 228 45.19 32.43 -11.83
CA ALA A 228 45.07 33.73 -12.50
C ALA A 228 43.75 33.86 -13.28
N ASP A 229 43.31 32.80 -13.97
CA ASP A 229 42.01 32.74 -14.65
C ASP A 229 40.84 32.89 -13.66
N ALA A 230 40.93 32.24 -12.49
CA ALA A 230 39.94 32.38 -11.42
C ALA A 230 39.88 33.82 -10.85
N GLN A 231 41.03 34.46 -10.61
CA GLN A 231 41.10 35.86 -10.16
C GLN A 231 40.54 36.83 -11.21
N ALA A 232 40.81 36.58 -12.50
CA ALA A 232 40.25 37.36 -13.59
C ALA A 232 38.72 37.21 -13.66
N PHE A 233 38.21 36.00 -13.45
CA PHE A 233 36.77 35.73 -13.37
C PHE A 233 36.10 36.48 -12.22
N VAL A 234 36.65 36.38 -11.00
CA VAL A 234 36.17 37.08 -9.80
C VAL A 234 36.12 38.59 -10.01
N THR A 235 37.21 39.14 -10.58
CA THR A 235 37.31 40.57 -10.90
C THR A 235 36.26 40.99 -11.92
N ARG A 236 36.07 40.23 -13.00
CA ARG A 236 35.07 40.50 -14.05
C ARG A 236 33.65 40.48 -13.50
N LYS A 237 33.34 39.55 -12.59
CA LYS A 237 32.04 39.42 -11.91
C LYS A 237 31.87 40.39 -10.74
N GLN A 238 32.91 41.14 -10.37
CA GLN A 238 32.93 42.06 -9.23
C GLN A 238 32.56 41.37 -7.91
N LEU A 239 32.98 40.12 -7.72
CA LEU A 239 32.64 39.35 -6.53
C LEU A 239 33.54 39.77 -5.35
N THR A 240 32.92 40.19 -4.25
CA THR A 240 33.63 40.42 -3.00
C THR A 240 33.84 39.12 -2.21
N ALA A 241 34.76 39.12 -1.25
CA ALA A 241 34.93 37.99 -0.33
C ALA A 241 33.63 37.64 0.39
N ASP A 242 32.84 38.64 0.81
CA ASP A 242 31.54 38.45 1.46
C ASP A 242 30.49 37.83 0.54
N GLN A 243 30.48 38.21 -0.75
CA GLN A 243 29.59 37.58 -1.73
C GLN A 243 30.02 36.13 -1.98
N LEU A 244 31.31 35.88 -2.21
CA LEU A 244 31.84 34.52 -2.41
C LEU A 244 31.54 33.62 -1.21
N ARG A 245 31.62 34.16 0.01
CA ARG A 245 31.29 33.45 1.25
C ARG A 245 29.84 32.94 1.29
N LEU A 246 28.92 33.59 0.57
CA LEU A 246 27.53 33.17 0.42
C LEU A 246 27.30 32.26 -0.79
N GLU A 247 28.28 32.15 -1.69
CA GLU A 247 28.14 31.51 -3.00
C GLU A 247 28.87 30.17 -3.09
N ILE A 248 30.00 30.01 -2.38
CA ILE A 248 30.84 28.81 -2.39
C ILE A 248 31.06 28.28 -0.96
N PRO A 249 31.34 26.97 -0.77
CA PRO A 249 31.49 26.34 0.55
C PRO A 249 32.82 26.69 1.26
N MET A 250 33.28 27.94 1.15
CA MET A 250 34.48 28.48 1.81
C MET A 250 34.08 29.59 2.79
N THR A 251 33.41 29.23 3.87
CA THR A 251 32.67 30.19 4.71
C THR A 251 33.49 30.89 5.80
N GLN A 252 34.72 30.42 6.07
CA GLN A 252 35.55 30.90 7.17
C GLN A 252 35.96 32.39 6.97
N PRO A 253 35.82 33.25 8.00
CA PRO A 253 36.31 34.63 7.95
C PRO A 253 37.83 34.68 7.73
N GLY A 254 38.31 35.56 6.84
CA GLY A 254 39.74 35.74 6.54
C GLY A 254 40.29 34.76 5.50
N ARG A 255 39.64 33.61 5.27
CA ARG A 255 40.08 32.58 4.32
C ARG A 255 40.02 33.08 2.88
N LEU A 256 38.85 33.57 2.46
CA LEU A 256 38.66 34.10 1.10
C LEU A 256 39.45 35.39 0.88
N GLU A 257 39.56 36.25 1.88
CA GLU A 257 40.37 37.46 1.82
C GLU A 257 41.85 37.13 1.55
N ALA A 258 42.42 36.17 2.29
CA ALA A 258 43.80 35.72 2.08
C ALA A 258 44.01 35.08 0.69
N ILE A 259 43.03 34.36 0.17
CA ILE A 259 43.07 33.79 -1.19
C ILE A 259 43.05 34.91 -2.24
N LEU A 260 42.11 35.85 -2.13
CA LEU A 260 41.97 36.95 -3.09
C LEU A 260 43.18 37.89 -3.09
N ASP A 261 43.80 38.10 -1.93
CA ASP A 261 45.05 38.88 -1.78
C ASP A 261 46.31 38.09 -2.21
N GLY A 262 46.17 36.81 -2.59
CA GLY A 262 47.24 35.95 -3.06
C GLY A 262 48.16 35.39 -1.96
N ALA A 263 47.80 35.58 -0.69
CA ALA A 263 48.56 35.17 0.48
C ALA A 263 48.29 33.72 0.95
N ALA A 264 47.30 33.04 0.37
CA ALA A 264 46.98 31.65 0.67
C ALA A 264 47.99 30.65 0.07
N ASP A 265 48.03 29.43 0.63
CA ASP A 265 48.83 28.33 0.08
C ASP A 265 48.21 27.71 -1.19
N GLU A 266 48.96 26.84 -1.86
CA GLU A 266 48.54 26.25 -3.14
C GLU A 266 47.34 25.30 -2.99
N ASP A 267 47.18 24.64 -1.85
CA ASP A 267 46.05 23.74 -1.59
C ASP A 267 44.75 24.54 -1.43
N GLU A 268 44.79 25.66 -0.72
CA GLU A 268 43.68 26.60 -0.58
C GLU A 268 43.30 27.27 -1.91
N LYS A 269 44.29 27.61 -2.75
CA LYS A 269 44.03 28.12 -4.11
C LYS A 269 43.37 27.05 -5.00
N ALA A 270 43.84 25.81 -4.95
CA ALA A 270 43.24 24.71 -5.70
C ALA A 270 41.78 24.47 -5.26
N ALA A 271 41.53 24.40 -3.95
CA ALA A 271 40.18 24.25 -3.40
C ALA A 271 39.25 25.40 -3.82
N PHE A 272 39.75 26.64 -3.89
CA PHE A 272 39.00 27.79 -4.37
C PHE A 272 38.63 27.70 -5.86
N ILE A 273 39.59 27.27 -6.69
CA ILE A 273 39.35 27.07 -8.13
C ILE A 273 38.28 26.01 -8.35
N GLU A 274 38.36 24.88 -7.65
CA GLU A 274 37.35 23.81 -7.72
C GLU A 274 35.97 24.33 -7.29
N CYS A 275 35.89 25.06 -6.19
CA CYS A 275 34.64 25.66 -5.72
C CYS A 275 34.03 26.63 -6.76
N LEU A 276 34.85 27.43 -7.44
CA LEU A 276 34.40 28.32 -8.52
C LEU A 276 33.98 27.53 -9.77
N ALA A 277 34.74 26.50 -10.14
CA ALA A 277 34.46 25.63 -11.28
C ALA A 277 33.13 24.90 -11.11
N ASP A 278 32.82 24.47 -9.89
CA ASP A 278 31.53 23.88 -9.57
C ASP A 278 30.42 24.94 -9.56
N ARG A 279 30.54 26.01 -8.77
CA ARG A 279 29.48 27.03 -8.59
C ARG A 279 29.09 27.70 -9.91
N TYR A 280 30.06 28.02 -10.74
CA TYR A 280 29.83 28.76 -11.98
C TYR A 280 29.97 27.87 -13.23
N ALA A 281 29.85 26.55 -13.08
CA ALA A 281 29.84 25.63 -14.21
C ALA A 281 28.77 25.98 -15.24
N ILE A 282 29.05 25.72 -16.52
CA ILE A 282 28.03 25.76 -17.57
C ILE A 282 27.04 24.60 -17.32
N PRO A 283 25.76 24.87 -17.02
CA PRO A 283 24.80 23.81 -16.76
C PRO A 283 24.35 23.20 -18.08
N SER A 284 24.04 21.90 -18.06
CA SER A 284 23.32 21.29 -19.18
C SER A 284 21.92 21.91 -19.29
N LEU A 285 21.36 21.97 -20.50
CA LEU A 285 19.99 22.46 -20.68
C LEU A 285 18.96 21.55 -20.00
N HIS A 286 19.26 20.25 -19.91
CA HIS A 286 18.50 19.30 -19.11
C HIS A 286 18.45 19.72 -17.63
N THR A 287 19.60 20.05 -17.03
CA THR A 287 19.69 20.56 -15.65
C THR A 287 18.87 21.84 -15.47
N VAL A 288 18.95 22.78 -16.42
CA VAL A 288 18.14 24.02 -16.37
C VAL A 288 16.64 23.71 -16.36
N ARG A 289 16.17 22.81 -17.23
CA ARG A 289 14.76 22.39 -17.28
C ARG A 289 14.31 21.74 -15.97
N GLN A 290 15.08 20.80 -15.45
CA GLN A 290 14.77 20.10 -14.20
C GLN A 290 14.64 21.06 -13.01
N ARG A 291 15.59 21.98 -12.85
CA ARG A 291 15.58 22.96 -11.75
C ARG A 291 14.37 23.88 -11.80
N LEU A 292 14.05 24.41 -12.99
CA LEU A 292 12.89 25.27 -13.19
C LEU A 292 11.58 24.51 -12.92
N LEU A 293 11.49 23.26 -13.35
CA LEU A 293 10.31 22.43 -13.14
C LEU A 293 10.12 22.08 -11.65
N PHE A 294 11.20 21.69 -10.97
CA PHE A 294 11.16 21.37 -9.54
C PHE A 294 10.82 22.61 -8.69
N ALA A 295 11.44 23.75 -8.99
CA ALA A 295 11.11 25.02 -8.33
C ALA A 295 9.64 25.43 -8.53
N ARG A 296 9.12 25.29 -9.75
CA ARG A 296 7.71 25.53 -10.05
C ARG A 296 6.81 24.59 -9.24
N MET A 297 7.12 23.29 -9.21
CA MET A 297 6.33 22.29 -8.49
C MET A 297 6.24 22.63 -7.01
N VAL A 298 7.37 22.97 -6.38
CA VAL A 298 7.38 23.30 -4.94
C VAL A 298 6.65 24.61 -4.67
N GLN A 299 6.82 25.62 -5.53
CA GLN A 299 6.11 26.89 -5.37
C GLN A 299 4.58 26.73 -5.54
N ASP A 300 4.12 26.00 -6.56
CA ASP A 300 2.69 25.71 -6.77
C ASP A 300 2.11 24.93 -5.57
N GLY A 301 2.81 23.90 -5.10
CA GLY A 301 2.42 23.15 -3.91
C GLY A 301 2.31 24.05 -2.67
N TYR A 302 3.30 24.92 -2.46
CA TYR A 302 3.31 25.90 -1.37
C TYR A 302 2.11 26.86 -1.43
N GLU A 303 1.82 27.45 -2.59
CA GLU A 303 0.72 28.41 -2.76
C GLU A 303 -0.65 27.75 -2.53
N ARG A 304 -0.85 26.54 -3.06
CA ARG A 304 -2.12 25.80 -2.90
C ARG A 304 -2.32 25.35 -1.46
N LEU A 305 -1.25 24.89 -0.80
CA LEU A 305 -1.29 24.52 0.60
C LEU A 305 -1.51 25.73 1.50
N LEU A 306 -0.90 26.88 1.19
CA LEU A 306 -1.11 28.13 1.91
C LEU A 306 -2.57 28.58 1.81
N LYS A 307 -3.15 28.53 0.61
CA LYS A 307 -4.55 28.87 0.39
C LYS A 307 -5.49 27.97 1.17
N PHE A 308 -5.16 26.68 1.31
CA PHE A 308 -5.96 25.71 2.06
C PHE A 308 -5.86 25.92 3.58
N LEU A 309 -4.64 26.06 4.12
CA LEU A 309 -4.42 26.17 5.57
C LEU A 309 -4.65 27.60 6.11
N CYS A 310 -4.31 28.62 5.33
CA CYS A 310 -4.34 30.03 5.70
C CYS A 310 -5.02 30.87 4.60
N PRO A 311 -6.35 30.69 4.41
CA PRO A 311 -7.06 31.37 3.33
C PRO A 311 -6.94 32.89 3.44
N GLY A 312 -6.65 33.56 2.32
CA GLY A 312 -6.50 35.01 2.23
C GLY A 312 -5.11 35.56 2.53
N VAL A 313 -4.14 34.70 2.92
CA VAL A 313 -2.75 35.11 3.16
C VAL A 313 -1.97 35.21 1.85
N ASN A 314 -1.20 36.29 1.70
CA ASN A 314 -0.33 36.50 0.54
C ASN A 314 0.87 35.53 0.57
N SER A 315 1.21 34.94 -0.58
CA SER A 315 2.32 33.97 -0.73
C SER A 315 3.70 34.51 -0.37
N GLN A 316 3.88 35.83 -0.34
CA GLN A 316 5.12 36.49 0.02
C GLN A 316 5.15 36.99 1.48
N CYS A 317 4.10 36.70 2.26
CA CYS A 317 3.98 37.11 3.66
C CYS A 317 5.05 36.44 4.53
N THR A 318 5.86 37.24 5.23
CA THR A 318 6.95 36.76 6.10
C THR A 318 6.54 36.60 7.57
N ASP A 319 5.29 36.90 7.93
CA ASP A 319 4.80 36.77 9.30
C ASP A 319 4.36 35.32 9.58
N PRO A 320 5.06 34.56 10.46
CA PRO A 320 4.73 33.17 10.77
C PRO A 320 3.36 32.98 11.46
N LYS A 321 2.77 34.06 12.02
CA LYS A 321 1.44 34.00 12.65
C LYS A 321 0.33 34.01 11.61
N GLN A 322 0.58 34.61 10.45
CA GLN A 322 -0.34 34.62 9.31
C GLN A 322 0.00 33.50 8.33
N ASN A 323 1.26 33.40 7.95
CA ASN A 323 1.79 32.38 7.06
C ASN A 323 2.38 31.22 7.88
N LYS A 324 1.49 30.35 8.37
CA LYS A 324 1.90 29.23 9.21
C LYS A 324 2.87 28.28 8.52
N LEU A 325 2.88 28.19 7.19
CA LEU A 325 3.79 27.32 6.44
C LEU A 325 5.27 27.64 6.65
N LEU A 326 5.62 28.84 7.15
CA LEU A 326 7.00 29.15 7.52
C LEU A 326 7.55 28.22 8.62
N GLN A 327 6.69 27.67 9.48
CA GLN A 327 7.10 26.76 10.56
C GLN A 327 7.52 25.37 10.03
N PRO A 328 6.70 24.64 9.24
CA PRO A 328 7.14 23.38 8.63
C PRO A 328 8.35 23.55 7.68
N LEU A 329 8.47 24.69 7.00
CA LEU A 329 9.67 24.99 6.20
C LEU A 329 10.92 25.13 7.08
N ALA A 330 10.81 25.76 8.25
CA ALA A 330 11.90 25.84 9.21
C ALA A 330 12.28 24.46 9.78
N ILE A 331 11.29 23.61 10.08
CA ILE A 331 11.50 22.21 10.51
C ILE A 331 12.26 21.45 9.43
N TYR A 332 11.84 21.54 8.17
CA TYR A 332 12.51 20.89 7.05
C TYR A 332 13.97 21.32 6.97
N LYS A 333 14.23 22.63 6.97
CA LYS A 333 15.58 23.19 6.83
C LYS A 333 16.50 22.79 7.98
N PHE A 334 15.97 22.80 9.22
CA PHE A 334 16.69 22.37 10.40
C PHE A 334 17.10 20.89 10.32
N VAL A 335 16.15 19.99 10.02
CA VAL A 335 16.42 18.56 9.91
C VAL A 335 17.39 18.27 8.78
N TYR A 336 17.17 18.85 7.60
CA TYR A 336 18.05 18.68 6.44
C TYR A 336 19.49 19.05 6.77
N ASN A 337 19.72 20.27 7.26
CA ASN A 337 21.06 20.76 7.58
C ASN A 337 21.73 19.92 8.67
N MET A 338 20.98 19.52 9.69
CA MET A 338 21.53 18.71 10.77
C MET A 338 21.91 17.30 10.30
N THR A 339 21.20 16.72 9.34
CA THR A 339 21.60 15.46 8.71
C THR A 339 22.90 15.63 7.91
N ILE A 340 23.04 16.72 7.15
CA ILE A 340 24.30 17.02 6.44
C ILE A 340 25.46 17.24 7.42
N ASP A 341 25.23 17.96 8.52
CA ASP A 341 26.26 18.22 9.53
C ASP A 341 26.66 16.94 10.28
N ALA A 342 25.72 16.01 10.53
CA ALA A 342 26.03 14.70 11.09
C ALA A 342 27.03 13.93 10.21
N TRP A 343 26.76 13.89 8.89
CA TRP A 343 27.66 13.27 7.93
C TRP A 343 29.03 13.98 7.86
N ARG A 344 29.05 15.33 7.87
CA ARG A 344 30.33 16.08 7.87
C ARG A 344 31.20 15.80 9.08
N ASN A 345 30.60 15.59 10.25
CA ASN A 345 31.33 15.38 11.51
C ASN A 345 31.68 13.92 11.80
N CYS A 346 30.91 12.97 11.26
CA CYS A 346 30.99 11.55 11.60
C CYS A 346 30.98 10.58 10.41
N GLY A 347 30.97 11.08 9.17
CA GLY A 347 30.84 10.23 7.98
C GLY A 347 31.99 9.27 7.76
N ASP A 348 33.19 9.62 8.23
CA ASP A 348 34.37 8.75 8.28
C ASP A 348 34.21 7.56 9.27
N LYS A 349 33.29 7.69 10.23
CA LYS A 349 33.00 6.70 11.29
C LYS A 349 31.78 5.82 10.99
N GLY A 350 31.07 6.09 9.89
CA GLY A 350 29.93 5.32 9.39
C GLY A 350 28.57 5.69 9.99
N GLU A 351 27.51 5.10 9.42
CA GLU A 351 26.10 5.46 9.65
C GLU A 351 25.69 5.47 11.14
N ALA A 352 26.19 4.54 11.94
CA ALA A 352 25.87 4.48 13.36
C ALA A 352 26.36 5.72 14.13
N ALA A 353 27.55 6.23 13.79
CA ALA A 353 28.11 7.44 14.40
C ALA A 353 27.37 8.69 13.93
N GLU A 354 27.00 8.76 12.64
CA GLU A 354 26.17 9.84 12.10
C GLU A 354 24.81 9.91 12.80
N ASN A 355 24.14 8.76 12.94
CA ASN A 355 22.85 8.67 13.61
C ASN A 355 22.91 9.06 15.09
N ALA A 356 23.96 8.65 15.80
CA ALA A 356 24.19 9.05 17.19
C ALA A 356 24.43 10.55 17.31
N TRP A 357 25.27 11.14 16.44
CA TRP A 357 25.54 12.57 16.41
C TRP A 357 24.26 13.36 16.14
N PHE A 358 23.49 12.96 15.11
CA PHE A 358 22.23 13.62 14.76
C PHE A 358 21.27 13.65 15.94
N GLU A 359 21.11 12.52 16.63
CA GLU A 359 20.20 12.43 17.77
C GLU A 359 20.67 13.22 18.98
N GLU A 360 21.97 13.26 19.26
CA GLU A 360 22.54 14.05 20.35
C GLU A 360 22.29 15.56 20.17
N HIS A 361 22.30 16.04 18.92
CA HIS A 361 22.12 17.45 18.58
C HIS A 361 20.65 17.87 18.41
N LEU A 362 19.70 16.94 18.47
CA LEU A 362 18.28 17.25 18.52
C LEU A 362 17.87 17.83 19.89
N PRO A 363 16.98 18.84 19.94
CA PRO A 363 16.41 19.33 21.19
C PRO A 363 15.75 18.21 21.99
N ALA A 364 16.19 18.00 23.24
CA ALA A 364 15.76 16.87 24.06
C ALA A 364 14.23 16.78 24.25
N THR A 365 13.55 17.92 24.33
CA THR A 365 12.08 18.00 24.46
C THR A 365 11.34 17.57 23.20
N ASP A 366 11.91 17.79 22.01
CA ASP A 366 11.25 17.50 20.74
C ASP A 366 11.57 16.09 20.20
N ARG A 367 12.51 15.38 20.83
CA ARG A 367 12.80 13.95 20.55
C ARG A 367 11.58 13.04 20.76
N ARG A 368 10.66 13.43 21.65
CA ARG A 368 9.37 12.75 21.90
C ARG A 368 8.18 13.49 21.28
N GLY A 369 8.44 14.45 20.42
CA GLY A 369 7.45 15.32 19.78
C GLY A 369 7.70 15.42 18.29
N LEU A 370 8.05 16.63 17.81
CA LEU A 370 8.18 16.95 16.38
C LEU A 370 9.12 16.02 15.61
N TYR A 371 10.20 15.56 16.24
CA TYR A 371 11.24 14.78 15.56
C TYR A 371 11.12 13.27 15.81
N LEU A 372 10.10 12.81 16.54
CA LEU A 372 9.92 11.41 16.91
C LEU A 372 9.97 10.46 15.70
N SER A 373 9.33 10.83 14.58
CA SER A 373 9.26 10.02 13.36
C SER A 373 10.60 9.78 12.68
N ILE A 374 11.64 10.53 13.06
CA ILE A 374 12.97 10.45 12.47
C ILE A 374 14.05 10.11 13.49
N LEU A 375 13.71 9.65 14.70
CA LEU A 375 14.69 9.25 15.70
C LEU A 375 15.30 7.87 15.38
N PRO A 376 16.61 7.76 15.14
CA PRO A 376 17.24 6.46 14.88
C PRO A 376 17.06 5.47 16.02
N SER A 377 17.21 5.91 17.28
CA SER A 377 17.06 5.04 18.46
C SER A 377 15.65 4.47 18.67
N ARG A 378 14.64 5.03 17.99
CA ARG A 378 13.22 4.65 18.13
C ARG A 378 12.59 4.14 16.85
N ARG A 379 13.39 3.72 15.86
CA ARG A 379 12.89 3.25 14.56
C ARG A 379 11.77 2.20 14.67
N GLU A 380 11.85 1.34 15.68
CA GLU A 380 10.86 0.26 15.91
C GLU A 380 9.56 0.75 16.57
N THR A 381 9.58 1.82 17.37
CA THR A 381 8.42 2.25 18.18
C THR A 381 7.84 3.61 17.78
N ALA A 382 8.59 4.44 17.05
CA ALA A 382 8.25 5.83 16.76
C ALA A 382 6.88 6.00 16.10
N ASN A 383 6.53 5.14 15.15
CA ASN A 383 5.25 5.22 14.45
C ASN A 383 4.06 4.95 15.39
N MET A 384 4.18 3.99 16.32
CA MET A 384 3.15 3.70 17.33
C MET A 384 2.99 4.86 18.31
N GLU A 385 4.10 5.35 18.84
CA GLU A 385 4.10 6.49 19.77
C GLU A 385 3.52 7.75 19.11
N LEU A 386 3.85 8.00 17.85
CA LEU A 386 3.30 9.11 17.09
C LEU A 386 1.79 8.94 16.83
N ALA A 387 1.33 7.73 16.49
CA ALA A 387 -0.10 7.45 16.30
C ALA A 387 -0.90 7.71 17.59
N HIS A 388 -0.35 7.36 18.76
CA HIS A 388 -0.95 7.68 20.06
C HIS A 388 -1.02 9.19 20.30
N LEU A 389 0.06 9.92 20.02
CA LEU A 389 0.11 11.39 20.15
C LEU A 389 -0.93 12.06 19.25
N LEU A 390 -1.02 11.65 17.98
CA LEU A 390 -1.97 12.19 17.02
C LEU A 390 -3.41 11.90 17.43
N THR A 391 -3.70 10.65 17.80
CA THR A 391 -5.02 10.22 18.29
C THR A 391 -5.45 11.04 19.49
N ARG A 392 -4.53 11.28 20.43
CA ARG A 392 -4.80 12.07 21.63
C ARG A 392 -5.16 13.52 21.28
N TYR A 393 -4.36 14.13 20.40
CA TYR A 393 -4.63 15.49 19.94
C TYR A 393 -5.99 15.59 19.23
N PHE A 394 -6.28 14.66 18.31
CA PHE A 394 -7.52 14.67 17.55
C PHE A 394 -8.77 14.39 18.39
N PHE A 395 -8.62 13.66 19.51
CA PHE A 395 -9.69 13.45 20.47
C PHE A 395 -10.06 14.72 21.24
N GLU A 396 -9.07 15.58 21.54
CA GLU A 396 -9.26 16.77 22.36
C GLU A 396 -9.59 18.04 21.55
N VAL A 397 -9.17 18.10 20.29
CA VAL A 397 -9.33 19.30 19.45
C VAL A 397 -10.78 19.50 19.00
N GLN A 398 -11.23 20.75 18.99
CA GLN A 398 -12.53 21.13 18.42
C GLN A 398 -12.38 21.47 16.93
N ALA A 399 -13.31 21.00 16.11
CA ALA A 399 -13.36 21.34 14.68
C ALA A 399 -13.36 22.86 14.47
N GLY A 400 -12.57 23.36 13.51
CA GLY A 400 -12.46 24.79 13.23
C GLY A 400 -11.61 25.59 14.22
N ALA A 401 -11.07 24.98 15.28
CA ALA A 401 -10.11 25.63 16.17
C ALA A 401 -8.86 26.08 15.40
N LYS A 402 -8.24 27.17 15.86
CA LYS A 402 -7.02 27.71 15.24
C LYS A 402 -5.91 26.67 15.26
N LEU A 403 -5.23 26.49 14.13
CA LEU A 403 -4.07 25.61 14.03
C LEU A 403 -3.02 26.01 15.07
N GLU A 404 -2.49 25.02 15.80
CA GLU A 404 -1.46 25.27 16.81
C GLU A 404 -0.14 25.72 16.15
N ASP A 405 0.71 26.44 16.87
CA ASP A 405 2.08 26.69 16.39
C ASP A 405 2.95 25.48 16.78
N HIS A 406 3.71 24.99 15.80
CA HIS A 406 4.69 23.90 15.97
C HIS A 406 6.03 24.45 16.44
N LEU A 407 6.42 25.64 15.98
CA LEU A 407 7.73 26.22 16.25
C LEU A 407 7.63 27.75 16.42
N GLY A 408 8.31 28.30 17.44
CA GLY A 408 8.44 29.74 17.65
C GLY A 408 9.68 30.30 16.96
N LEU A 409 9.54 31.44 16.26
CA LEU A 409 10.66 32.07 15.54
C LEU A 409 11.49 33.04 16.41
N ASP A 410 11.10 33.23 17.66
CA ASP A 410 11.78 34.06 18.66
C ASP A 410 11.61 33.45 20.06
N THR A 411 12.39 33.93 21.04
CA THR A 411 12.39 33.36 22.40
C THR A 411 11.03 33.48 23.10
N GLU A 412 10.29 34.56 22.86
CA GLU A 412 8.98 34.77 23.50
C GLU A 412 7.92 33.82 22.92
N SER A 413 7.92 33.61 21.60
CA SER A 413 6.99 32.69 20.94
C SER A 413 7.36 31.22 21.13
N ALA A 414 8.66 30.89 21.26
CA ALA A 414 9.13 29.51 21.42
C ALA A 414 8.84 28.93 22.80
N ARG A 415 8.98 29.73 23.87
CA ARG A 415 8.82 29.26 25.26
C ARG A 415 7.48 28.54 25.54
N PRO A 416 6.29 29.12 25.24
CA PRO A 416 5.02 28.45 25.51
C PRO A 416 4.83 27.17 24.68
N ILE A 417 5.38 27.13 23.45
CA ILE A 417 5.31 25.95 22.57
C ILE A 417 6.16 24.82 23.15
N ILE A 418 7.39 25.10 23.56
CA ILE A 418 8.31 24.13 24.17
C ILE A 418 7.71 23.58 25.47
N MET A 419 7.16 24.45 26.33
CA MET A 419 6.51 24.02 27.57
C MET A 419 5.32 23.09 27.29
N ARG A 420 4.41 23.48 26.38
CA ARG A 420 3.27 22.65 25.97
C ARG A 420 3.74 21.29 25.44
N ASN A 421 4.74 21.26 24.57
CA ASN A 421 5.24 20.01 23.98
C ASN A 421 5.93 19.13 25.02
N ALA A 422 6.71 19.72 25.93
CA ALA A 422 7.36 18.99 27.03
C ALA A 422 6.33 18.39 28.00
N GLU A 423 5.30 19.15 28.37
CA GLU A 423 4.19 18.67 29.20
C GLU A 423 3.43 17.53 28.51
N ARG A 424 3.11 17.66 27.22
CA ARG A 424 2.45 16.63 26.41
C ARG A 424 3.28 15.35 26.35
N ALA A 425 4.58 15.46 26.08
CA ALA A 425 5.50 14.33 26.01
C ALA A 425 5.69 13.65 27.38
N ALA A 426 5.77 14.42 28.46
CA ALA A 426 5.86 13.90 29.82
C ALA A 426 4.58 13.15 30.22
N ALA A 427 3.40 13.73 29.91
CA ALA A 427 2.11 13.10 30.18
C ALA A 427 1.96 11.76 29.45
N ILE A 428 2.28 11.69 28.15
CA ILE A 428 2.20 10.44 27.38
C ILE A 428 3.16 9.39 27.94
N ALA A 429 4.40 9.77 28.27
CA ALA A 429 5.37 8.83 28.84
C ALA A 429 4.94 8.31 30.22
N ASP A 430 4.35 9.17 31.05
CA ASP A 430 3.80 8.77 32.34
C ASP A 430 2.58 7.83 32.19
N GLU A 431 1.69 8.10 31.24
CA GLU A 431 0.55 7.24 30.92
C GLU A 431 1.00 5.85 30.48
N LEU A 432 1.96 5.74 29.55
CA LEU A 432 2.50 4.46 29.08
C LEU A 432 3.14 3.64 30.21
N ASN A 433 3.95 4.29 31.07
CA ASN A 433 4.55 3.63 32.22
C ASN A 433 3.46 3.17 33.21
N THR A 434 2.46 4.02 33.45
CA THR A 434 1.35 3.69 34.35
C THR A 434 0.55 2.52 33.81
N GLU A 435 0.26 2.46 32.52
CA GLU A 435 -0.44 1.37 31.87
C GLU A 435 0.23 0.02 32.15
N LEU A 436 1.54 -0.09 31.89
CA LEU A 436 2.33 -1.29 32.15
C LEU A 436 2.27 -1.71 33.63
N HIS A 437 2.42 -0.74 34.54
CA HIS A 437 2.34 -1.00 35.98
C HIS A 437 0.93 -1.40 36.42
N LEU A 438 -0.12 -0.82 35.84
CA LEU A 438 -1.50 -1.13 36.15
C LEU A 438 -1.85 -2.55 35.71
N ILE A 439 -1.45 -2.96 34.50
CA ILE A 439 -1.61 -4.34 34.01
C ILE A 439 -0.93 -5.32 34.98
N ALA A 440 0.34 -5.09 35.34
CA ALA A 440 1.08 -5.95 36.26
C ALA A 440 0.43 -6.04 37.66
N ARG A 441 -0.18 -4.95 38.15
CA ARG A 441 -0.92 -4.97 39.42
C ARG A 441 -2.25 -5.72 39.29
N MET A 442 -2.96 -5.53 38.19
CA MET A 442 -4.25 -6.17 37.93
C MET A 442 -4.13 -7.69 37.75
N THR A 443 -2.97 -8.19 37.29
CA THR A 443 -2.68 -9.62 37.14
C THR A 443 -2.20 -10.25 38.45
N ARG A 444 -1.41 -9.54 39.27
CA ARG A 444 -0.84 -10.07 40.51
C ARG A 444 -1.72 -9.91 41.75
N THR A 445 -2.59 -8.91 41.77
CA THR A 445 -3.39 -8.53 42.94
C THR A 445 -4.87 -8.34 42.59
N SER A 446 -5.68 -7.86 43.53
CA SER A 446 -7.09 -7.54 43.25
C SER A 446 -7.19 -6.45 42.18
N SER A 447 -7.69 -6.80 40.98
CA SER A 447 -7.85 -5.86 39.87
C SER A 447 -8.73 -4.66 40.24
N TRP A 448 -9.77 -4.87 41.05
CA TRP A 448 -10.62 -3.79 41.56
C TRP A 448 -9.82 -2.79 42.40
N ARG A 449 -9.01 -3.25 43.38
CA ARG A 449 -8.18 -2.35 44.19
C ARG A 449 -7.11 -1.65 43.36
N ALA A 450 -6.55 -2.32 42.35
CA ALA A 450 -5.59 -1.72 41.44
C ALA A 450 -6.20 -0.54 40.66
N LEU A 451 -7.41 -0.74 40.13
CA LEU A 451 -8.15 0.26 39.36
C LEU A 451 -8.65 1.44 40.20
N GLN A 452 -8.97 1.24 41.48
CA GLN A 452 -9.42 2.34 42.35
C GLN A 452 -8.39 3.47 42.50
N SER A 453 -7.10 3.13 42.47
CA SER A 453 -6.02 4.12 42.57
C SER A 453 -5.75 4.89 41.28
N GLU A 454 -6.36 4.50 40.15
CA GLU A 454 -6.19 5.18 38.88
C GLU A 454 -7.43 6.03 38.56
N HIS A 455 -7.19 7.28 38.20
CA HIS A 455 -8.21 8.31 37.98
C HIS A 455 -8.22 8.83 36.54
N ARG A 456 -7.24 8.45 35.73
CA ARG A 456 -7.14 8.86 34.33
C ARG A 456 -7.90 7.88 33.46
N TYR A 457 -8.92 8.42 32.79
CA TYR A 457 -9.73 7.71 31.82
C TYR A 457 -8.87 6.98 30.77
N TRP A 458 -7.84 7.65 30.23
CA TRP A 458 -7.06 7.12 29.12
C TRP A 458 -6.24 5.88 29.49
N VAL A 459 -5.53 5.94 30.61
CA VAL A 459 -4.78 4.79 31.15
C VAL A 459 -5.71 3.59 31.32
N VAL A 460 -6.90 3.79 31.90
CA VAL A 460 -7.87 2.71 32.07
C VAL A 460 -8.36 2.20 30.71
N SER A 461 -8.60 3.08 29.73
CA SER A 461 -9.08 2.68 28.40
C SER A 461 -8.10 1.79 27.63
N GLN A 462 -6.79 1.99 27.80
CA GLN A 462 -5.76 1.17 27.13
C GLN A 462 -5.71 -0.25 27.71
N VAL A 463 -5.92 -0.40 29.03
CA VAL A 463 -5.84 -1.73 29.65
C VAL A 463 -7.08 -2.60 29.43
N VAL A 464 -8.25 -2.03 29.10
CA VAL A 464 -9.54 -2.76 29.03
C VAL A 464 -9.47 -4.03 28.18
N ASN A 465 -8.80 -3.97 27.03
CA ASN A 465 -8.72 -5.10 26.10
C ASN A 465 -7.40 -5.87 26.15
N HIS A 466 -6.51 -5.55 27.09
CA HIS A 466 -5.18 -6.18 27.17
C HIS A 466 -5.29 -7.72 27.27
N SER A 467 -4.46 -8.42 26.50
CA SER A 467 -4.53 -9.88 26.31
C SER A 467 -4.28 -10.66 27.61
N GLU A 468 -3.41 -10.15 28.48
CA GLU A 468 -3.05 -10.79 29.76
C GLU A 468 -4.15 -10.71 30.83
N LEU A 469 -5.19 -9.89 30.65
CA LEU A 469 -6.23 -9.70 31.67
C LEU A 469 -7.34 -10.74 31.56
N SER A 470 -7.79 -11.27 32.70
CA SER A 470 -8.97 -12.14 32.78
C SER A 470 -10.26 -11.39 32.44
N THR A 471 -11.30 -12.11 31.98
CA THR A 471 -12.62 -11.52 31.68
C THR A 471 -13.18 -10.69 32.84
N ARG A 472 -12.98 -11.14 34.09
CA ARG A 472 -13.41 -10.41 35.30
C ARG A 472 -12.62 -9.12 35.51
N ALA A 473 -11.31 -9.13 35.24
CA ALA A 473 -10.46 -7.94 35.32
C ALA A 473 -10.85 -6.91 34.24
N LYS A 474 -11.13 -7.37 33.02
CA LYS A 474 -11.64 -6.52 31.92
C LYS A 474 -12.98 -5.88 32.29
N ALA A 475 -13.93 -6.65 32.82
CA ALA A 475 -15.21 -6.13 33.28
C ALA A 475 -15.06 -5.06 34.38
N ALA A 476 -14.15 -5.26 35.34
CA ALA A 476 -13.86 -4.26 36.37
C ALA A 476 -13.23 -2.98 35.78
N ALA A 477 -12.35 -3.10 34.78
CA ALA A 477 -11.77 -1.96 34.09
C ALA A 477 -12.82 -1.17 33.31
N ILE A 478 -13.76 -1.85 32.65
CA ILE A 478 -14.87 -1.20 31.94
C ILE A 478 -15.79 -0.46 32.91
N GLN A 479 -16.13 -1.08 34.05
CA GLN A 479 -16.89 -0.39 35.09
C GLN A 479 -16.16 0.86 35.59
N ARG A 480 -14.84 0.76 35.83
CA ARG A 480 -14.04 1.92 36.22
C ARG A 480 -14.04 3.00 35.13
N LEU A 481 -13.98 2.61 33.86
CA LEU A 481 -14.01 3.53 32.73
C LEU A 481 -15.34 4.31 32.67
N ARG A 482 -16.47 3.67 32.99
CA ARG A 482 -17.78 4.32 33.11
C ARG A 482 -17.80 5.39 34.21
N GLU A 483 -17.19 5.12 35.36
CA GLU A 483 -17.08 6.08 36.46
C GLU A 483 -16.21 7.30 36.10
N LEU A 484 -15.21 7.10 35.24
CA LEU A 484 -14.25 8.13 34.85
C LEU A 484 -14.65 8.92 33.60
N ALA A 485 -15.68 8.48 32.86
CA ALA A 485 -16.11 9.14 31.65
C ALA A 485 -16.72 10.53 31.96
N LEU A 486 -16.12 11.59 31.41
CA LEU A 486 -16.53 12.98 31.62
C LEU A 486 -17.18 13.62 30.40
N THR A 487 -16.92 13.09 29.19
CA THR A 487 -17.47 13.62 27.95
C THR A 487 -18.40 12.61 27.28
N PRO A 488 -19.38 13.06 26.46
CA PRO A 488 -20.25 12.16 25.71
C PRO A 488 -19.48 11.14 24.86
N ALA A 489 -18.34 11.54 24.28
CA ALA A 489 -17.46 10.66 23.51
C ALA A 489 -16.79 9.57 24.35
N GLN A 490 -16.38 9.90 25.59
CA GLN A 490 -15.83 8.92 26.54
C GLN A 490 -16.91 7.96 27.03
N THR A 491 -18.12 8.46 27.31
CA THR A 491 -19.26 7.62 27.69
C THR A 491 -19.56 6.59 26.60
N VAL A 492 -19.61 7.02 25.34
CA VAL A 492 -19.84 6.11 24.20
C VAL A 492 -18.71 5.11 24.04
N GLN A 493 -17.45 5.51 24.16
CA GLN A 493 -16.33 4.57 24.09
C GLN A 493 -16.41 3.49 25.19
N ALA A 494 -16.78 3.87 26.42
CA ALA A 494 -17.01 2.92 27.50
C ALA A 494 -18.18 1.95 27.18
N ILE A 495 -19.28 2.45 26.59
CA ILE A 495 -20.37 1.61 26.07
C ILE A 495 -19.83 0.60 25.04
N LEU A 496 -19.01 1.05 24.09
CA LEU A 496 -18.46 0.19 23.05
C LEU A 496 -17.60 -0.95 23.63
N PHE A 497 -16.83 -0.69 24.69
CA PHE A 497 -16.10 -1.75 25.39
C PHE A 497 -17.04 -2.77 26.07
N GLU A 498 -18.17 -2.34 26.63
CA GLU A 498 -19.19 -3.26 27.15
C GLU A 498 -19.83 -4.10 26.04
N LEU A 499 -20.21 -3.44 24.93
CA LEU A 499 -20.75 -4.11 23.75
C LEU A 499 -19.76 -5.13 23.18
N ASN A 500 -18.48 -4.78 23.13
CA ASN A 500 -17.40 -5.69 22.74
C ASN A 500 -17.39 -6.95 23.62
N ALA A 501 -17.44 -6.78 24.94
CA ALA A 501 -17.44 -7.90 25.88
C ALA A 501 -18.65 -8.84 25.68
N TYR A 502 -19.84 -8.29 25.44
CA TYR A 502 -21.05 -9.09 25.22
C TYR A 502 -21.10 -9.75 23.83
N LEU A 503 -20.78 -9.00 22.77
CA LEU A 503 -21.01 -9.43 21.39
C LEU A 503 -19.84 -10.20 20.80
N ASN A 504 -18.59 -9.79 21.09
CA ASN A 504 -17.40 -10.48 20.58
C ASN A 504 -16.84 -11.53 21.56
N GLY A 505 -17.23 -11.50 22.83
CA GLY A 505 -16.84 -12.49 23.85
C GLY A 505 -17.37 -13.91 23.61
N ASP A 506 -17.13 -14.79 24.58
CA ASP A 506 -17.67 -16.16 24.56
C ASP A 506 -19.18 -16.15 24.75
N HIS A 507 -19.91 -16.54 23.70
CA HIS A 507 -21.37 -16.53 23.70
C HIS A 507 -21.98 -17.55 24.68
N GLN A 508 -21.26 -18.61 25.04
CA GLN A 508 -21.71 -19.60 26.02
C GLN A 508 -21.80 -19.02 27.43
N GLN A 509 -21.06 -17.94 27.72
CA GLN A 509 -21.02 -17.26 29.02
C GLN A 509 -22.00 -16.10 29.11
N ARG A 510 -22.85 -15.86 28.10
CA ARG A 510 -23.78 -14.74 28.08
C ARG A 510 -24.90 -14.90 29.12
N PRO A 511 -25.20 -13.85 29.92
CA PRO A 511 -26.37 -13.83 30.78
C PRO A 511 -27.68 -14.01 29.98
N LYS A 512 -28.73 -14.55 30.62
CA LYS A 512 -30.05 -14.74 29.97
C LYS A 512 -30.69 -13.43 29.49
N ASP A 513 -30.41 -12.32 30.16
CA ASP A 513 -30.90 -10.97 29.84
C ASP A 513 -29.95 -10.18 28.92
N CYS A 514 -28.92 -10.82 28.37
CA CYS A 514 -27.87 -10.17 27.56
C CYS A 514 -28.43 -9.36 26.39
N SER A 515 -29.42 -9.89 25.65
CA SER A 515 -30.06 -9.17 24.53
C SER A 515 -30.66 -7.82 24.97
N LYS A 516 -31.38 -7.78 26.10
CA LYS A 516 -31.97 -6.54 26.63
C LYS A 516 -30.91 -5.54 27.08
N ARG A 517 -29.81 -6.02 27.69
CA ARG A 517 -28.69 -5.17 28.10
C ARG A 517 -28.00 -4.54 26.91
N VAL A 518 -27.73 -5.35 25.87
CA VAL A 518 -27.12 -4.85 24.62
C VAL A 518 -28.02 -3.80 23.97
N GLN A 519 -29.33 -4.04 23.89
CA GLN A 519 -30.26 -3.05 23.34
C GLN A 519 -30.23 -1.74 24.14
N ALA A 520 -30.28 -1.80 25.48
CA ALA A 520 -30.22 -0.60 26.32
C ALA A 520 -28.91 0.18 26.15
N LEU A 521 -27.77 -0.52 26.02
CA LEU A 521 -26.47 0.09 25.74
C LEU A 521 -26.44 0.78 24.37
N LEU A 522 -27.02 0.15 23.34
CA LEU A 522 -27.12 0.72 22.01
C LEU A 522 -28.00 1.99 22.02
N ASP A 523 -29.16 1.94 22.69
CA ASP A 523 -30.05 3.09 22.83
C ASP A 523 -29.36 4.26 23.57
N GLU A 524 -28.60 3.95 24.64
CA GLU A 524 -27.80 4.95 25.37
C GLU A 524 -26.72 5.58 24.47
N ALA A 525 -26.01 4.77 23.67
CA ALA A 525 -24.98 5.26 22.77
C ALA A 525 -25.55 6.13 21.63
N GLU A 526 -26.73 5.78 21.10
CA GLU A 526 -27.40 6.54 20.04
C GLU A 526 -28.00 7.85 20.54
N ALA A 527 -28.46 7.91 21.79
CA ALA A 527 -28.98 9.12 22.40
C ALA A 527 -27.87 10.10 22.83
N SER A 528 -26.61 9.66 22.91
CA SER A 528 -25.48 10.47 23.32
C SER A 528 -25.01 11.42 22.21
N ASP A 529 -24.64 12.64 22.57
CA ASP A 529 -23.97 13.59 21.66
C ASP A 529 -22.64 13.04 21.10
N GLY A 530 -22.06 12.04 21.77
CA GLY A 530 -20.85 11.32 21.32
C GLY A 530 -21.08 10.39 20.12
N TYR A 531 -22.34 10.12 19.74
CA TYR A 531 -22.72 9.20 18.66
C TYR A 531 -21.96 9.49 17.36
N VAL A 532 -21.88 10.77 16.96
CA VAL A 532 -21.31 11.17 15.67
C VAL A 532 -19.85 10.71 15.51
N LEU A 533 -19.07 10.72 16.59
CA LEU A 533 -17.66 10.33 16.58
C LEU A 533 -17.46 8.81 16.53
N TRP A 534 -18.45 8.04 16.96
CA TRP A 534 -18.40 6.59 17.09
C TRP A 534 -19.43 5.87 16.21
N LYS A 535 -20.07 6.59 15.28
CA LYS A 535 -21.18 6.12 14.46
C LYS A 535 -20.89 4.79 13.76
N ALA A 536 -19.72 4.65 13.14
CA ALA A 536 -19.31 3.41 12.47
C ALA A 536 -19.27 2.22 13.44
N ALA A 537 -18.66 2.39 14.63
CA ALA A 537 -18.56 1.34 15.63
C ALA A 537 -19.94 0.97 16.22
N ILE A 538 -20.79 1.97 16.49
CA ILE A 538 -22.15 1.74 17.00
C ILE A 538 -22.96 0.93 15.98
N LEU A 539 -22.94 1.33 14.70
CA LEU A 539 -23.63 0.61 13.63
C LEU A 539 -23.11 -0.83 13.48
N GLN A 540 -21.81 -1.06 13.60
CA GLN A 540 -21.23 -2.41 13.60
C GLN A 540 -21.79 -3.27 14.75
N TYR A 541 -21.87 -2.72 15.97
CA TYR A 541 -22.43 -3.47 17.10
C TYR A 541 -23.95 -3.65 17.00
N LYS A 542 -24.69 -2.70 16.42
CA LYS A 542 -26.11 -2.90 16.08
C LYS A 542 -26.28 -4.06 15.08
N ALA A 543 -25.41 -4.14 14.07
CA ALA A 543 -25.42 -5.26 13.13
C ALA A 543 -25.14 -6.60 13.83
N LYS A 544 -24.16 -6.64 14.74
CA LYS A 544 -23.86 -7.83 15.55
C LYS A 544 -25.00 -8.22 16.50
N HIS A 545 -25.74 -7.25 17.03
CA HIS A 545 -26.94 -7.48 17.83
C HIS A 545 -28.06 -8.16 17.01
N LEU A 546 -28.28 -7.70 15.76
CA LEU A 546 -29.22 -8.33 14.83
C LEU A 546 -28.77 -9.73 14.43
N LEU A 547 -27.47 -9.93 14.14
CA LEU A 547 -26.90 -11.27 13.90
C LEU A 547 -27.18 -12.23 15.07
N ALA A 548 -26.95 -11.79 16.30
CA ALA A 548 -27.21 -12.58 17.49
C ALA A 548 -28.70 -12.92 17.71
N SER A 549 -29.59 -12.24 16.97
CA SER A 549 -31.04 -12.44 16.97
C SER A 549 -31.54 -13.15 15.69
N ASN A 550 -30.63 -13.73 14.89
CA ASN A 550 -30.89 -14.40 13.61
C ASN A 550 -31.42 -13.49 12.47
N ASP A 551 -31.27 -12.16 12.58
CA ASP A 551 -31.60 -11.23 11.49
C ASP A 551 -30.36 -10.90 10.65
N PHE A 552 -30.07 -11.77 9.66
CA PHE A 552 -28.91 -11.60 8.77
C PHE A 552 -29.10 -10.47 7.75
N GLU A 553 -30.32 -10.22 7.28
CA GLU A 553 -30.58 -9.19 6.29
C GLU A 553 -30.42 -7.79 6.90
N GLY A 554 -31.03 -7.56 8.06
CA GLY A 554 -30.90 -6.31 8.81
C GLY A 554 -29.46 -6.06 9.24
N ALA A 555 -28.77 -7.09 9.72
CA ALA A 555 -27.34 -6.99 10.04
C ALA A 555 -26.49 -6.60 8.82
N GLY A 556 -26.73 -7.23 7.66
CA GLY A 556 -26.00 -6.94 6.43
C GLY A 556 -26.20 -5.50 5.95
N LYS A 557 -27.40 -4.94 6.15
CA LYS A 557 -27.67 -3.52 5.88
C LYS A 557 -26.86 -2.62 6.82
N LEU A 558 -26.90 -2.87 8.12
CA LEU A 558 -26.19 -2.06 9.11
C LEU A 558 -24.67 -2.14 8.99
N PHE A 559 -24.10 -3.29 8.62
CA PHE A 559 -22.67 -3.38 8.33
C PHE A 559 -22.26 -2.50 7.15
N ARG A 560 -23.08 -2.44 6.08
CA ARG A 560 -22.82 -1.52 4.95
C ARG A 560 -22.91 -0.06 5.37
N GLU A 561 -23.91 0.30 6.17
CA GLU A 561 -24.03 1.66 6.73
C GLU A 561 -22.84 2.00 7.65
N ALA A 562 -22.36 1.04 8.43
CA ALA A 562 -21.16 1.18 9.26
C ALA A 562 -19.91 1.40 8.40
N LEU A 563 -19.78 0.68 7.28
CA LEU A 563 -18.67 0.82 6.34
C LEU A 563 -18.66 2.21 5.70
N ASP A 564 -19.82 2.69 5.26
CA ASP A 564 -19.98 4.02 4.68
C ASP A 564 -19.69 5.12 5.72
N ALA A 565 -20.14 4.95 6.96
CA ALA A 565 -19.81 5.87 8.06
C ALA A 565 -18.30 5.89 8.37
N GLY A 566 -17.61 4.77 8.18
CA GLY A 566 -16.15 4.65 8.33
C GLY A 566 -15.35 5.39 7.24
N LEU A 567 -15.99 5.91 6.18
CA LEU A 567 -15.33 6.75 5.18
C LEU A 567 -15.24 8.22 5.61
N GLU A 568 -16.07 8.66 6.55
CA GLU A 568 -16.12 10.07 6.94
C GLU A 568 -14.89 10.51 7.76
N ARG A 569 -14.29 9.57 8.51
CA ARG A 569 -13.21 9.79 9.49
C ARG A 569 -12.23 8.63 9.50
N ASN A 570 -11.02 8.87 9.98
CA ASN A 570 -10.07 7.80 10.22
C ASN A 570 -10.41 7.10 11.53
N CYS A 571 -10.70 5.79 11.47
CA CYS A 571 -11.10 4.97 12.61
C CYS A 571 -10.14 3.78 12.82
N GLY A 572 -8.86 3.97 12.50
CA GLY A 572 -7.85 2.90 12.55
C GLY A 572 -8.27 1.64 11.78
N PRO A 573 -8.20 0.43 12.37
CA PRO A 573 -8.49 -0.82 11.67
C PRO A 573 -9.99 -1.08 11.48
N LEU A 574 -10.88 -0.30 12.13
CA LEU A 574 -12.33 -0.57 12.17
C LEU A 574 -12.94 -0.69 10.77
N ARG A 575 -12.51 0.12 9.82
CA ARG A 575 -12.99 0.06 8.43
C ARG A 575 -12.73 -1.31 7.80
N GLY A 576 -11.55 -1.87 8.03
CA GLY A 576 -11.19 -3.22 7.61
C GLY A 576 -12.00 -4.29 8.31
N GLU A 577 -12.20 -4.16 9.62
CA GLU A 577 -13.02 -5.10 10.41
C GLU A 577 -14.47 -5.13 9.94
N VAL A 578 -15.08 -3.96 9.69
CA VAL A 578 -16.45 -3.85 9.19
C VAL A 578 -16.54 -4.40 7.76
N ALA A 579 -15.52 -4.18 6.92
CA ALA A 579 -15.46 -4.74 5.58
C ALA A 579 -15.36 -6.27 5.59
N ARG A 580 -14.56 -6.84 6.51
CA ARG A 580 -14.54 -8.28 6.78
C ARG A 580 -15.92 -8.79 7.16
N ASP A 581 -16.58 -8.13 8.11
CA ASP A 581 -17.91 -8.53 8.58
C ASP A 581 -18.95 -8.42 7.45
N CYS A 582 -18.86 -7.41 6.58
CA CYS A 582 -19.67 -7.26 5.36
C CYS A 582 -19.46 -8.42 4.38
N LEU A 583 -18.20 -8.77 4.10
CA LEU A 583 -17.89 -9.88 3.18
C LEU A 583 -18.40 -11.19 3.78
N ALA A 584 -18.10 -11.44 5.05
CA ALA A 584 -18.46 -12.64 5.79
C ALA A 584 -19.98 -12.91 5.73
N ILE A 585 -20.81 -11.91 6.04
CA ILE A 585 -22.27 -12.06 5.96
C ILE A 585 -22.77 -12.18 4.52
N ALA A 586 -22.17 -11.47 3.57
CA ALA A 586 -22.56 -11.52 2.17
C ALA A 586 -22.33 -12.91 1.55
N VAL A 587 -21.29 -13.62 1.99
CA VAL A 587 -20.93 -14.95 1.44
C VAL A 587 -21.31 -16.14 2.34
N ALA A 588 -21.87 -15.89 3.53
CA ALA A 588 -22.20 -16.95 4.51
C ALA A 588 -23.09 -18.07 3.94
N ASN A 589 -24.04 -17.70 3.07
CA ASN A 589 -25.00 -18.60 2.42
C ASN A 589 -25.19 -18.27 0.93
N GLN A 590 -24.26 -17.54 0.32
CA GLN A 590 -24.35 -17.10 -1.07
C GLN A 590 -23.00 -17.24 -1.76
N ARG A 591 -23.03 -17.50 -3.07
CA ARG A 591 -21.82 -17.56 -3.89
C ARG A 591 -21.11 -16.21 -3.92
N LEU A 592 -19.78 -16.23 -3.91
CA LEU A 592 -18.97 -15.04 -4.21
C LEU A 592 -19.34 -14.47 -5.59
N VAL A 593 -19.66 -13.18 -5.63
CA VAL A 593 -19.79 -12.39 -6.86
C VAL A 593 -18.69 -11.34 -6.84
N PRO A 594 -17.55 -11.57 -7.53
CA PRO A 594 -16.37 -10.71 -7.42
C PRO A 594 -16.68 -9.23 -7.64
N GLU A 595 -17.44 -8.90 -8.69
CA GLU A 595 -17.81 -7.51 -9.01
C GLU A 595 -18.55 -6.79 -7.87
N ASN A 596 -19.39 -7.50 -7.12
CA ASN A 596 -20.16 -6.92 -6.02
C ASN A 596 -19.37 -6.89 -4.70
N HIS A 597 -18.46 -7.84 -4.51
CA HIS A 597 -17.77 -8.09 -3.26
C HIS A 597 -16.33 -7.55 -3.22
N GLU A 598 -15.75 -7.19 -4.38
CA GLU A 598 -14.40 -6.63 -4.49
C GLU A 598 -14.22 -5.40 -3.61
N LYS A 599 -15.26 -4.56 -3.48
CA LYS A 599 -15.21 -3.41 -2.58
C LYS A 599 -14.85 -3.83 -1.14
N TYR A 600 -15.46 -4.87 -0.59
CA TYR A 600 -15.17 -5.31 0.78
C TYR A 600 -13.75 -5.86 0.89
N TYR A 601 -13.33 -6.64 -0.12
CA TYR A 601 -11.98 -7.17 -0.18
C TYR A 601 -10.91 -6.06 -0.21
N ARG A 602 -11.11 -5.03 -1.05
CA ARG A 602 -10.22 -3.86 -1.09
C ARG A 602 -10.19 -3.11 0.24
N GLU A 603 -11.34 -2.93 0.88
CA GLU A 603 -11.41 -2.30 2.19
C GLU A 603 -10.75 -3.12 3.30
N MET A 604 -10.78 -4.46 3.21
CA MET A 604 -10.02 -5.35 4.10
C MET A 604 -8.52 -5.19 3.91
N LEU A 605 -8.03 -5.10 2.67
CA LEU A 605 -6.62 -4.83 2.37
C LEU A 605 -6.19 -3.45 2.90
N ALA A 606 -6.97 -2.42 2.60
CA ALA A 606 -6.72 -1.07 3.07
C ALA A 606 -6.79 -0.96 4.60
N GLY A 607 -7.63 -1.75 5.26
CA GLY A 607 -7.75 -1.78 6.71
C GLY A 607 -6.76 -2.71 7.42
N GLY A 608 -5.79 -3.31 6.72
CA GLY A 608 -4.76 -4.17 7.33
C GLY A 608 -5.27 -5.52 7.83
N MET A 609 -6.39 -6.03 7.31
CA MET A 609 -6.97 -7.32 7.73
C MET A 609 -6.28 -8.54 7.14
N VAL A 610 -5.29 -8.33 6.26
CA VAL A 610 -4.57 -9.38 5.55
C VAL A 610 -3.09 -9.25 5.89
N GLU A 611 -2.63 -10.09 6.80
CA GLU A 611 -1.23 -10.19 7.21
C GLU A 611 -0.57 -11.35 6.45
N SER A 612 -0.16 -11.12 5.20
CA SER A 612 0.50 -12.13 4.38
C SER A 612 1.56 -11.49 3.49
N SER A 613 2.68 -12.20 3.28
CA SER A 613 3.71 -11.80 2.32
C SER A 613 3.20 -11.80 0.88
N GLU A 614 2.17 -12.59 0.60
CA GLU A 614 1.45 -12.61 -0.67
C GLU A 614 -0.02 -12.24 -0.45
N ILE A 615 -0.53 -11.26 -1.19
CA ILE A 615 -1.93 -10.86 -1.11
C ILE A 615 -2.81 -12.02 -1.62
N PRO A 616 -3.66 -12.62 -0.78
CA PRO A 616 -4.51 -13.75 -1.15
C PRO A 616 -5.57 -13.32 -2.16
N SER A 617 -6.00 -14.22 -3.04
CA SER A 617 -7.09 -13.96 -3.98
C SER A 617 -8.40 -13.63 -3.27
N ILE A 618 -9.32 -12.91 -3.93
CA ILE A 618 -10.64 -12.62 -3.38
C ILE A 618 -11.43 -13.91 -3.08
N GLU A 619 -11.21 -14.98 -3.86
CA GLU A 619 -11.79 -16.29 -3.63
C GLU A 619 -11.30 -16.91 -2.33
N ASP A 620 -10.00 -16.86 -2.06
CA ASP A 620 -9.43 -17.41 -0.83
C ASP A 620 -9.85 -16.58 0.40
N THR A 621 -9.88 -15.25 0.26
CA THR A 621 -10.40 -14.36 1.31
C THR A 621 -11.88 -14.58 1.57
N ALA A 622 -12.71 -14.76 0.53
CA ALA A 622 -14.13 -15.02 0.70
C ALA A 622 -14.40 -16.36 1.40
N ARG A 623 -13.64 -17.41 1.05
CA ARG A 623 -13.71 -18.70 1.74
C ARG A 623 -13.40 -18.56 3.22
N TRP A 624 -12.28 -17.90 3.55
CA TRP A 624 -11.93 -17.60 4.93
C TRP A 624 -13.01 -16.76 5.63
N ALA A 625 -13.58 -15.75 4.96
CA ALA A 625 -14.63 -14.90 5.52
C ALA A 625 -15.92 -15.68 5.81
N SER A 626 -16.27 -16.65 4.95
CA SER A 626 -17.39 -17.58 5.19
C SER A 626 -17.15 -18.43 6.44
N ASP A 627 -15.95 -18.99 6.60
CA ASP A 627 -15.60 -19.78 7.78
C ASP A 627 -15.58 -18.91 9.05
N TYR A 628 -15.04 -17.69 8.94
CA TYR A 628 -15.05 -16.68 9.99
C TYR A 628 -16.49 -16.31 10.41
N PHE A 629 -17.42 -16.20 9.44
CA PHE A 629 -18.83 -15.92 9.74
C PHE A 629 -19.39 -16.95 10.72
N TRP A 630 -19.30 -18.23 10.39
CA TRP A 630 -19.93 -19.32 11.16
C TRP A 630 -19.16 -19.67 12.44
N SER A 631 -17.84 -19.53 12.44
CA SER A 631 -17.00 -19.89 13.61
C SER A 631 -16.85 -18.76 14.63
N THR A 632 -16.91 -17.50 14.20
CA THR A 632 -16.48 -16.36 15.01
C THR A 632 -17.49 -15.22 15.07
N LEU A 633 -18.05 -14.80 13.93
CA LEU A 633 -18.93 -13.62 13.88
C LEU A 633 -20.36 -13.91 14.34
N TYR A 634 -20.96 -14.99 13.85
CA TYR A 634 -22.33 -15.39 14.20
C TYR A 634 -22.35 -16.09 15.57
N LYS A 635 -22.91 -15.39 16.55
CA LYS A 635 -23.01 -15.83 17.94
C LYS A 635 -24.43 -15.54 18.44
N PRO A 636 -25.37 -16.50 18.42
CA PRO A 636 -26.75 -16.26 18.85
C PRO A 636 -26.85 -15.96 20.36
N TYR A 637 -27.92 -15.27 20.76
CA TYR A 637 -28.24 -15.07 22.17
C TYR A 637 -28.74 -16.37 22.84
N PRO A 638 -28.62 -16.49 24.18
CA PRO A 638 -29.24 -17.59 24.91
C PRO A 638 -30.75 -17.68 24.62
N GLY A 639 -31.20 -18.87 24.20
CA GLY A 639 -32.60 -19.12 23.83
C GLY A 639 -32.96 -18.84 22.37
N ILE A 640 -32.03 -18.32 21.57
CA ILE A 640 -32.16 -18.24 20.11
C ILE A 640 -31.57 -19.52 19.49
N GLU A 641 -32.30 -20.11 18.55
CA GLU A 641 -31.85 -21.30 17.82
C GLU A 641 -30.59 -21.00 17.01
N GLN A 642 -29.56 -21.83 17.19
CA GLN A 642 -28.32 -21.71 16.42
C GLN A 642 -28.55 -22.24 15.02
N LEU A 643 -28.41 -21.37 14.03
CA LEU A 643 -28.50 -21.72 12.62
C LEU A 643 -27.19 -22.36 12.14
N GLU A 644 -27.32 -23.26 11.17
CA GLU A 644 -26.21 -23.91 10.47
C GLU A 644 -26.14 -23.41 9.02
N PRO A 645 -24.99 -23.58 8.32
CA PRO A 645 -24.89 -23.25 6.91
C PRO A 645 -25.98 -23.94 6.08
N LEU A 646 -26.69 -23.20 5.23
CA LEU A 646 -27.80 -23.74 4.44
C LEU A 646 -27.35 -24.86 3.50
N ALA A 647 -26.11 -24.80 3.02
CA ALA A 647 -25.53 -25.87 2.23
C ALA A 647 -25.47 -27.19 3.03
N ARG A 648 -25.11 -27.14 4.31
CA ARG A 648 -25.01 -28.32 5.20
C ARG A 648 -26.36 -28.99 5.37
N GLU A 649 -27.42 -28.22 5.62
CA GLU A 649 -28.78 -28.72 5.72
C GLU A 649 -29.21 -29.44 4.43
N LYS A 650 -28.97 -28.81 3.27
CA LYS A 650 -29.35 -29.36 1.96
C LYS A 650 -28.65 -30.67 1.60
N VAL A 651 -27.43 -30.88 2.08
CA VAL A 651 -26.66 -32.09 1.75
C VAL A 651 -26.77 -33.19 2.79
N GLN A 652 -27.28 -32.90 4.00
CA GLN A 652 -27.20 -33.80 5.16
C GLN A 652 -27.81 -35.19 4.91
N GLU A 653 -29.02 -35.27 4.34
CA GLU A 653 -29.67 -36.54 4.01
C GLU A 653 -28.84 -37.33 2.99
N SER A 654 -28.37 -36.64 1.94
CA SER A 654 -27.59 -37.26 0.87
C SER A 654 -26.24 -37.80 1.34
N ILE A 655 -25.55 -37.09 2.25
CA ILE A 655 -24.30 -37.53 2.86
C ILE A 655 -24.55 -38.76 3.74
N ARG A 656 -25.64 -38.80 4.53
CA ARG A 656 -25.97 -39.97 5.35
C ARG A 656 -26.20 -41.22 4.48
N LEU A 657 -26.97 -41.09 3.40
CA LEU A 657 -27.22 -42.18 2.44
C LEU A 657 -25.94 -42.65 1.76
N LEU A 658 -25.09 -41.70 1.33
CA LEU A 658 -23.79 -41.98 0.73
C LEU A 658 -22.87 -42.74 1.70
N MET A 659 -22.74 -42.26 2.95
CA MET A 659 -21.88 -42.88 3.97
C MET A 659 -22.41 -44.25 4.42
N ALA A 660 -23.73 -44.48 4.36
CA ALA A 660 -24.34 -45.78 4.62
C ALA A 660 -24.19 -46.78 3.45
N GLY A 661 -23.80 -46.31 2.25
CA GLY A 661 -23.76 -47.14 1.05
C GLY A 661 -25.15 -47.52 0.51
N ASP A 662 -26.21 -46.81 0.91
CA ASP A 662 -27.59 -47.08 0.45
C ASP A 662 -27.82 -46.49 -0.94
N GLN A 663 -27.45 -47.25 -1.96
CA GLN A 663 -27.58 -46.85 -3.37
C GLN A 663 -29.04 -46.62 -3.79
N THR A 664 -29.96 -47.44 -3.28
CA THR A 664 -31.39 -47.33 -3.57
C THR A 664 -32.00 -46.07 -2.98
N GLY A 665 -31.75 -45.82 -1.69
CA GLY A 665 -32.21 -44.61 -1.02
C GLY A 665 -31.61 -43.35 -1.62
N LEU A 666 -30.33 -43.39 -2.02
CA LEU A 666 -29.67 -42.28 -2.70
C LEU A 666 -30.31 -41.98 -4.06
N LEU A 667 -30.62 -43.01 -4.86
CA LEU A 667 -31.28 -42.84 -6.14
C LEU A 667 -32.67 -42.20 -5.99
N ASP A 668 -33.46 -42.71 -5.04
CA ASP A 668 -34.79 -42.16 -4.73
C ASP A 668 -34.68 -40.72 -4.24
N TRP A 669 -33.66 -40.41 -3.44
CA TRP A 669 -33.37 -39.05 -2.98
C TRP A 669 -33.05 -38.11 -4.14
N ILE A 670 -32.18 -38.54 -5.08
CA ILE A 670 -31.82 -37.76 -6.28
C ILE A 670 -33.07 -37.46 -7.11
N GLN A 671 -33.94 -38.46 -7.31
CA GLN A 671 -35.18 -38.28 -8.07
C GLN A 671 -36.14 -37.31 -7.39
N ARG A 672 -36.34 -37.44 -6.08
CA ARG A 672 -37.17 -36.53 -5.27
C ARG A 672 -36.66 -35.09 -5.28
N ASN A 673 -35.35 -34.88 -5.39
CA ASN A 673 -34.72 -33.55 -5.33
C ASN A 673 -34.25 -33.01 -6.70
N ARG A 674 -34.65 -33.63 -7.81
CA ARG A 674 -34.13 -33.32 -9.16
C ARG A 674 -34.21 -31.83 -9.54
N SER A 675 -35.27 -31.12 -9.17
CA SER A 675 -35.40 -29.69 -9.45
C SER A 675 -34.39 -28.83 -8.68
N LYS A 676 -34.06 -29.21 -7.44
CA LYS A 676 -33.08 -28.52 -6.59
C LYS A 676 -31.65 -28.76 -7.05
N LEU A 677 -31.38 -29.90 -7.68
CA LEU A 677 -30.09 -30.25 -8.29
C LEU A 677 -29.80 -29.47 -9.59
N ASN A 678 -30.59 -28.47 -9.94
CA ASN A 678 -30.30 -27.59 -11.09
C ASN A 678 -29.61 -26.28 -10.69
N ALA A 679 -29.46 -26.03 -9.39
CA ALA A 679 -28.84 -24.82 -8.86
C ALA A 679 -27.58 -25.18 -8.06
N PRO A 680 -26.61 -24.24 -7.94
CA PRO A 680 -25.50 -24.41 -7.01
C PRO A 680 -26.00 -24.47 -5.56
N LEU A 681 -25.18 -25.06 -4.70
CA LEU A 681 -25.36 -25.00 -3.26
C LEU A 681 -25.24 -23.55 -2.78
N PRO A 682 -26.02 -23.15 -1.76
CA PRO A 682 -25.93 -21.81 -1.15
C PRO A 682 -24.68 -21.73 -0.26
N SER A 683 -23.50 -21.73 -0.88
CA SER A 683 -22.19 -21.61 -0.24
C SER A 683 -21.35 -20.55 -0.94
N VAL A 684 -20.31 -20.05 -0.28
CA VAL A 684 -19.34 -19.10 -0.85
C VAL A 684 -18.73 -19.59 -2.16
N THR A 685 -18.41 -20.88 -2.24
CA THR A 685 -17.88 -21.52 -3.44
C THR A 685 -18.93 -21.63 -4.55
N GLY A 686 -20.21 -21.69 -4.20
CA GLY A 686 -21.28 -21.95 -5.16
C GLY A 686 -21.15 -23.30 -5.83
N ASP A 687 -20.66 -24.31 -5.11
CA ASP A 687 -20.43 -25.64 -5.67
C ASP A 687 -21.73 -26.29 -6.14
N SER A 688 -21.68 -27.10 -7.21
CA SER A 688 -22.70 -28.12 -7.42
C SER A 688 -22.63 -29.17 -6.30
N LEU A 689 -23.71 -29.90 -6.04
CA LEU A 689 -23.68 -31.04 -5.10
C LEU A 689 -22.64 -32.07 -5.54
N LEU A 690 -22.56 -32.34 -6.85
CA LEU A 690 -21.57 -33.25 -7.43
C LEU A 690 -20.16 -32.78 -7.09
N MET A 691 -19.84 -31.52 -7.33
CA MET A 691 -18.53 -30.96 -7.02
C MET A 691 -18.23 -30.97 -5.53
N HIS A 692 -19.22 -30.72 -4.67
CA HIS A 692 -19.07 -30.85 -3.22
C HIS A 692 -18.64 -32.26 -2.82
N TRP A 693 -19.24 -33.31 -3.41
CA TRP A 693 -18.84 -34.70 -3.17
C TRP A 693 -17.45 -35.01 -3.73
N ILE A 694 -17.09 -34.50 -4.90
CA ILE A 694 -15.76 -34.68 -5.51
C ILE A 694 -14.69 -34.07 -4.61
N LYS A 695 -14.85 -32.80 -4.20
CA LYS A 695 -13.90 -32.12 -3.31
C LYS A 695 -13.79 -32.82 -1.96
N GLY A 696 -14.92 -33.27 -1.40
CA GLY A 696 -14.95 -34.07 -0.17
C GLY A 696 -14.18 -35.38 -0.30
N HIS A 697 -14.40 -36.13 -1.38
CA HIS A 697 -13.72 -37.39 -1.67
C HIS A 697 -12.20 -37.18 -1.82
N SER A 698 -11.78 -36.21 -2.64
CA SER A 698 -10.37 -35.89 -2.85
C SER A 698 -9.66 -35.45 -1.58
N ASN A 699 -10.31 -34.62 -0.75
CA ASN A 699 -9.78 -34.21 0.55
C ASN A 699 -9.61 -35.41 1.50
N PHE A 700 -10.58 -36.32 1.52
CA PHE A 700 -10.51 -37.53 2.34
C PHE A 700 -9.36 -38.45 1.88
N LEU A 701 -9.21 -38.68 0.58
CA LEU A 701 -8.09 -39.48 0.02
C LEU A 701 -6.72 -38.89 0.36
N ARG A 702 -6.57 -37.56 0.33
CA ARG A 702 -5.32 -36.89 0.69
C ARG A 702 -4.90 -37.12 2.14
N GLY A 703 -5.87 -37.22 3.06
CA GLY A 703 -5.61 -37.51 4.48
C GLY A 703 -5.36 -39.00 4.79
N LEU A 704 -5.65 -39.89 3.84
CA LEU A 704 -5.67 -41.34 4.06
C LEU A 704 -4.30 -41.96 4.41
N PRO A 705 -3.16 -41.54 3.82
CA PRO A 705 -1.84 -42.04 4.22
C PRO A 705 -1.51 -41.76 5.69
N HIS A 706 -1.84 -40.56 6.19
CA HIS A 706 -1.64 -40.21 7.59
C HIS A 706 -2.57 -41.01 8.50
N LEU A 707 -3.84 -41.15 8.13
CA LEU A 707 -4.79 -42.01 8.85
C LEU A 707 -4.26 -43.45 8.92
N ARG A 708 -3.68 -43.95 7.81
CA ARG A 708 -3.11 -45.30 7.70
C ARG A 708 -1.92 -45.54 8.60
N TYR A 709 -1.04 -44.56 8.68
CA TYR A 709 0.11 -44.60 9.58
C TYR A 709 -0.28 -44.52 11.07
N MET A 710 -1.31 -43.73 11.41
CA MET A 710 -1.74 -43.51 12.80
C MET A 710 -2.68 -44.58 13.36
N THR A 711 -3.17 -45.51 12.55
CA THR A 711 -4.17 -46.49 12.97
C THR A 711 -3.53 -47.65 13.74
N PRO A 712 -3.95 -47.92 15.00
CA PRO A 712 -3.47 -49.05 15.78
C PRO A 712 -3.67 -50.39 15.06
N ASN A 713 -2.76 -51.36 15.28
CA ASN A 713 -2.81 -52.67 14.62
C ASN A 713 -4.15 -53.41 14.81
N GLU A 714 -4.80 -53.21 15.94
CA GLU A 714 -6.10 -53.82 16.30
C GLU A 714 -7.27 -53.33 15.42
N LEU A 715 -7.15 -52.11 14.85
CA LEU A 715 -8.14 -51.51 13.96
C LEU A 715 -7.82 -51.74 12.48
N GLN A 716 -6.82 -52.57 12.15
CA GLN A 716 -6.49 -52.84 10.75
C GLN A 716 -7.64 -53.50 9.96
N GLY A 717 -8.55 -54.23 10.63
CA GLY A 717 -9.75 -54.79 10.01
C GLY A 717 -10.78 -53.74 9.56
N GLU A 718 -10.70 -52.51 10.05
CA GLU A 718 -11.58 -51.40 9.66
C GLU A 718 -11.18 -50.78 8.30
N TRP A 719 -9.95 -51.04 7.80
CA TRP A 719 -9.51 -50.58 6.48
C TRP A 719 -10.36 -51.12 5.34
N SER A 720 -10.76 -52.39 5.42
CA SER A 720 -11.63 -53.00 4.42
C SER A 720 -12.99 -52.29 4.35
N ARG A 721 -13.52 -51.80 5.48
CA ARG A 721 -14.77 -51.03 5.51
C ARG A 721 -14.59 -49.64 4.89
N LEU A 722 -13.45 -48.99 5.14
CA LEU A 722 -13.11 -47.71 4.52
C LEU A 722 -12.94 -47.84 2.99
N GLU A 723 -12.30 -48.90 2.51
CA GLU A 723 -12.17 -49.18 1.07
C GLU A 723 -13.54 -49.39 0.40
N ILE A 724 -14.44 -50.13 1.06
CA ILE A 724 -15.83 -50.30 0.60
C ILE A 724 -16.57 -48.97 0.57
N MET A 725 -16.43 -48.14 1.62
CA MET A 725 -17.05 -46.81 1.69
C MET A 725 -16.56 -45.90 0.55
N LEU A 726 -15.25 -45.88 0.27
CA LEU A 726 -14.68 -45.10 -0.85
C LEU A 726 -15.22 -45.56 -2.19
N LYS A 727 -15.33 -46.88 -2.40
CA LYS A 727 -15.94 -47.43 -3.61
C LYS A 727 -17.40 -46.98 -3.75
N HIS A 728 -18.18 -47.00 -2.67
CA HIS A 728 -19.57 -46.52 -2.69
C HIS A 728 -19.65 -45.02 -2.96
N TRP A 729 -18.73 -44.21 -2.42
CA TRP A 729 -18.66 -42.78 -2.70
C TRP A 729 -18.37 -42.53 -4.19
N HIS A 730 -17.36 -43.17 -4.74
CA HIS A 730 -17.03 -43.06 -6.17
C HIS A 730 -18.21 -43.49 -7.07
N GLN A 731 -18.90 -44.58 -6.73
CA GLN A 731 -20.13 -45.00 -7.43
C GLN A 731 -21.27 -43.97 -7.31
N ALA A 732 -21.42 -43.34 -6.15
CA ALA A 732 -22.42 -42.29 -5.93
C ALA A 732 -22.15 -41.04 -6.79
N ILE A 733 -20.87 -40.67 -6.99
CA ILE A 733 -20.47 -39.59 -7.90
C ILE A 733 -20.93 -39.90 -9.33
N GLY A 734 -20.63 -41.10 -9.85
CA GLY A 734 -21.08 -41.53 -11.18
C GLY A 734 -22.61 -41.58 -11.32
N MET A 735 -23.30 -42.07 -10.28
CA MET A 735 -24.77 -42.09 -10.25
C MET A 735 -25.36 -40.68 -10.33
N LEU A 736 -24.84 -39.74 -9.55
CA LEU A 736 -25.32 -38.36 -9.54
C LEU A 736 -25.05 -37.66 -10.88
N ALA A 737 -23.86 -37.87 -11.47
CA ALA A 737 -23.51 -37.37 -12.79
C ALA A 737 -24.53 -37.81 -13.86
N LEU A 738 -24.88 -39.10 -13.89
CA LEU A 738 -25.82 -39.66 -14.87
C LEU A 738 -27.27 -39.22 -14.63
N LYS A 739 -27.72 -39.16 -13.38
CA LYS A 739 -29.13 -38.89 -13.05
C LYS A 739 -29.46 -37.40 -12.96
N ALA A 740 -28.45 -36.55 -12.75
CA ALA A 740 -28.59 -35.10 -12.69
C ALA A 740 -27.51 -34.39 -13.55
N PRO A 741 -27.50 -34.57 -14.89
CA PRO A 741 -26.42 -34.10 -15.77
C PRO A 741 -26.20 -32.58 -15.75
N LYS A 742 -27.21 -31.78 -15.37
CA LYS A 742 -27.04 -30.33 -15.18
C LYS A 742 -25.98 -29.97 -14.11
N GLN A 743 -25.68 -30.89 -13.19
CA GLN A 743 -24.62 -30.72 -12.18
C GLN A 743 -23.22 -30.65 -12.80
N LEU A 744 -23.01 -31.23 -13.98
CA LEU A 744 -21.71 -31.33 -14.65
C LEU A 744 -21.18 -29.99 -15.13
N ASN A 745 -22.10 -29.05 -15.43
CA ASN A 745 -21.78 -27.75 -16.02
C ASN A 745 -22.06 -26.58 -15.05
N ILE A 746 -22.32 -26.88 -13.77
CA ILE A 746 -22.36 -25.86 -12.71
C ILE A 746 -20.94 -25.68 -12.18
N SER A 747 -20.39 -24.49 -12.42
CA SER A 747 -19.04 -24.14 -11.97
C SER A 747 -19.05 -23.51 -10.58
N ASP A 748 -17.92 -23.63 -9.87
CA ASP A 748 -17.72 -22.90 -8.61
C ASP A 748 -17.33 -21.44 -8.88
N PHE A 749 -17.07 -20.68 -7.82
CA PHE A 749 -16.55 -19.31 -7.84
C PHE A 749 -15.19 -19.13 -8.55
N LYS A 750 -14.35 -20.18 -8.66
CA LYS A 750 -13.13 -20.22 -9.48
C LYS A 750 -13.44 -20.69 -10.91
N LYS A 751 -14.72 -20.81 -11.27
CA LYS A 751 -15.22 -21.32 -12.55
C LYS A 751 -14.78 -22.75 -12.86
N GLN A 752 -14.34 -23.51 -11.85
CA GLN A 752 -13.98 -24.93 -12.02
C GLN A 752 -15.24 -25.78 -12.18
N THR A 753 -15.17 -26.81 -13.01
CA THR A 753 -16.26 -27.79 -13.22
C THR A 753 -15.91 -29.15 -12.60
N PRO A 754 -16.92 -30.01 -12.30
CA PRO A 754 -16.69 -31.41 -11.91
C PRO A 754 -15.70 -32.16 -12.83
N LEU A 755 -15.81 -31.95 -14.15
CA LEU A 755 -14.95 -32.60 -15.14
C LEU A 755 -13.48 -32.16 -14.98
N MET A 756 -13.21 -30.87 -14.74
CA MET A 756 -11.86 -30.37 -14.50
C MET A 756 -11.22 -30.99 -13.26
N LEU A 757 -11.99 -31.14 -12.17
CA LEU A 757 -11.50 -31.73 -10.92
C LEU A 757 -11.17 -33.22 -11.08
N MET A 758 -11.99 -33.97 -11.81
CA MET A 758 -11.72 -35.38 -12.12
C MET A 758 -10.53 -35.54 -13.06
N ALA A 759 -10.40 -34.66 -14.06
CA ALA A 759 -9.26 -34.62 -14.95
C ALA A 759 -7.94 -34.31 -14.23
N GLU A 760 -7.97 -33.40 -13.25
CA GLU A 760 -6.82 -33.05 -12.40
C GLU A 760 -6.36 -34.22 -11.53
N VAL A 761 -7.30 -35.02 -11.00
CA VAL A 761 -6.97 -36.25 -10.26
C VAL A 761 -6.53 -37.39 -11.21
N GLY A 762 -6.87 -37.31 -12.49
CA GLY A 762 -6.57 -38.34 -13.49
C GLY A 762 -7.56 -39.52 -13.48
N ASP A 763 -8.75 -39.35 -12.92
CA ASP A 763 -9.79 -40.38 -12.82
C ASP A 763 -10.46 -40.59 -14.19
N THR A 764 -9.83 -41.43 -15.01
CA THR A 764 -10.25 -41.65 -16.41
C THR A 764 -11.67 -42.22 -16.50
N GLU A 765 -12.06 -43.11 -15.58
CA GLU A 765 -13.40 -43.71 -15.57
C GLU A 765 -14.47 -42.63 -15.36
N MET A 766 -14.29 -41.75 -14.37
CA MET A 766 -15.22 -40.67 -14.11
C MET A 766 -15.19 -39.60 -15.21
N VAL A 767 -14.03 -39.30 -15.80
CA VAL A 767 -13.93 -38.35 -16.92
C VAL A 767 -14.73 -38.85 -18.12
N THR A 768 -14.55 -40.10 -18.55
CA THR A 768 -15.30 -40.69 -19.66
C THR A 768 -16.80 -40.69 -19.38
N LEU A 769 -17.20 -41.14 -18.18
CA LEU A 769 -18.62 -41.16 -17.77
C LEU A 769 -19.24 -39.76 -17.78
N MET A 770 -18.52 -38.74 -17.30
CA MET A 770 -19.00 -37.36 -17.27
C MET A 770 -19.13 -36.76 -18.67
N LEU A 771 -18.20 -37.04 -19.58
CA LEU A 771 -18.28 -36.64 -20.98
C LEU A 771 -19.50 -37.27 -21.67
N GLU A 772 -19.69 -38.59 -21.53
CA GLU A 772 -20.87 -39.30 -22.05
C GLU A 772 -22.19 -38.77 -21.46
N ALA A 773 -22.16 -38.32 -20.20
CA ALA A 773 -23.31 -37.72 -19.51
C ALA A 773 -23.57 -36.25 -19.90
N GLY A 774 -22.74 -35.65 -20.76
CA GLY A 774 -22.92 -34.29 -21.30
C GLY A 774 -22.18 -33.19 -20.55
N ALA A 775 -21.08 -33.50 -19.87
CA ALA A 775 -20.16 -32.48 -19.36
C ALA A 775 -19.52 -31.70 -20.52
N ASP A 776 -19.45 -30.38 -20.40
CA ASP A 776 -18.81 -29.52 -21.39
C ASP A 776 -17.29 -29.44 -21.13
N PRO A 777 -16.44 -30.02 -22.00
CA PRO A 777 -14.99 -30.00 -21.82
C PRO A 777 -14.36 -28.62 -22.09
N ASP A 778 -15.08 -27.71 -22.74
CA ASP A 778 -14.56 -26.41 -23.20
C ASP A 778 -14.81 -25.26 -22.23
N MET A 779 -15.57 -25.49 -21.15
CA MET A 779 -15.67 -24.53 -20.06
C MET A 779 -14.28 -24.17 -19.53
N GLN A 780 -14.10 -22.91 -19.14
CA GLN A 780 -12.83 -22.38 -18.66
C GLN A 780 -12.92 -21.87 -17.22
N ASP A 781 -11.93 -22.22 -16.41
CA ASP A 781 -11.79 -21.67 -15.06
C ASP A 781 -11.34 -20.19 -15.08
N VAL A 782 -11.13 -19.58 -13.90
CA VAL A 782 -10.69 -18.17 -13.81
C VAL A 782 -9.28 -17.93 -14.39
N GLN A 783 -8.46 -18.98 -14.56
CA GLN A 783 -7.17 -18.91 -15.26
C GLN A 783 -7.30 -19.23 -16.76
N GLY A 784 -8.51 -19.49 -17.27
CA GLY A 784 -8.74 -19.88 -18.65
C GLY A 784 -8.41 -21.35 -18.93
N MET A 785 -8.20 -22.19 -17.92
CA MET A 785 -7.89 -23.61 -18.11
C MET A 785 -9.16 -24.42 -18.37
N THR A 786 -9.07 -25.37 -19.31
CA THR A 786 -10.11 -26.35 -19.62
C THR A 786 -9.83 -27.70 -18.96
N ALA A 787 -10.75 -28.66 -19.05
CA ALA A 787 -10.52 -30.03 -18.56
C ALA A 787 -9.28 -30.68 -19.20
N LEU A 788 -9.00 -30.40 -20.48
CA LEU A 788 -7.80 -30.88 -21.18
C LEU A 788 -6.51 -30.35 -20.54
N HIS A 789 -6.47 -29.08 -20.13
CA HIS A 789 -5.31 -28.53 -19.41
C HIS A 789 -5.09 -29.28 -18.09
N SER A 790 -6.16 -29.58 -17.34
CA SER A 790 -6.09 -30.35 -16.10
C SER A 790 -5.62 -31.79 -16.32
N ALA A 791 -6.11 -32.48 -17.35
CA ALA A 791 -5.68 -33.84 -17.68
C ALA A 791 -4.21 -33.91 -18.10
N ILE A 792 -3.72 -32.93 -18.86
CA ILE A 792 -2.31 -32.85 -19.25
C ILE A 792 -1.42 -32.69 -18.00
N LYS A 793 -1.87 -31.89 -17.03
CA LYS A 793 -1.15 -31.66 -15.76
C LYS A 793 -1.16 -32.88 -14.84
N SER A 794 -2.20 -33.69 -14.85
CA SER A 794 -2.26 -34.91 -14.02
C SER A 794 -1.25 -35.97 -14.45
N GLY A 795 -0.82 -35.94 -15.72
CA GLY A 795 0.14 -36.88 -16.29
C GLY A 795 -0.44 -38.26 -16.59
N VAL A 796 -1.76 -38.42 -16.53
CA VAL A 796 -2.45 -39.68 -16.81
C VAL A 796 -2.87 -39.72 -18.28
N ASN A 797 -2.11 -40.43 -19.10
CA ASN A 797 -2.30 -40.51 -20.56
C ASN A 797 -3.71 -40.92 -20.97
N SER A 798 -4.32 -41.90 -20.28
CA SER A 798 -5.68 -42.35 -20.58
C SER A 798 -6.74 -41.28 -20.34
N CYS A 799 -6.51 -40.36 -19.41
CA CYS A 799 -7.37 -39.21 -19.15
C CYS A 799 -7.24 -38.16 -20.26
N VAL A 800 -6.01 -37.96 -20.77
CA VAL A 800 -5.74 -37.11 -21.94
C VAL A 800 -6.45 -37.67 -23.17
N ASP A 801 -6.34 -38.98 -23.43
CA ASP A 801 -7.02 -39.64 -24.55
C ASP A 801 -8.54 -39.53 -24.42
N ALA A 802 -9.12 -39.77 -23.23
CA ALA A 802 -10.56 -39.64 -23.02
C ALA A 802 -11.11 -38.26 -23.41
N LEU A 803 -10.33 -37.19 -23.19
CA LEU A 803 -10.69 -35.84 -23.59
C LEU A 803 -10.41 -35.54 -25.06
N LEU A 804 -9.26 -35.98 -25.60
CA LEU A 804 -8.88 -35.74 -27.00
C LEU A 804 -9.72 -36.56 -28.00
N ASP A 805 -10.19 -37.74 -27.58
CA ASP A 805 -11.06 -38.61 -28.39
C ASP A 805 -12.53 -38.16 -28.30
N HIS A 806 -12.88 -37.26 -27.37
CA HIS A 806 -14.17 -36.58 -27.31
C HIS A 806 -14.10 -35.24 -28.07
N PRO A 807 -15.19 -34.79 -28.72
CA PRO A 807 -15.22 -33.45 -29.31
C PRO A 807 -14.94 -32.36 -28.25
N CYS A 808 -13.73 -31.78 -28.27
CA CYS A 808 -13.33 -30.64 -27.46
C CYS A 808 -12.41 -29.68 -28.25
N GLY A 809 -12.37 -28.42 -27.83
CA GLY A 809 -11.54 -27.38 -28.44
C GLY A 809 -10.08 -27.49 -28.02
N LEU A 810 -9.21 -27.84 -28.97
CA LEU A 810 -7.76 -27.99 -28.74
C LEU A 810 -7.00 -26.66 -28.72
N ASP A 811 -7.64 -25.56 -29.11
CA ASP A 811 -7.00 -24.24 -29.28
C ASP A 811 -7.35 -23.24 -28.16
N LYS A 812 -8.22 -23.63 -27.22
CA LYS A 812 -8.61 -22.79 -26.07
C LYS A 812 -7.39 -22.44 -25.24
N THR A 813 -7.20 -21.16 -24.95
CA THR A 813 -6.03 -20.69 -24.22
C THR A 813 -6.34 -20.23 -22.81
N THR A 814 -5.38 -20.41 -21.90
CA THR A 814 -5.40 -19.76 -20.59
C THR A 814 -5.38 -18.24 -20.72
N PHE A 815 -5.59 -17.53 -19.61
CA PHE A 815 -5.50 -16.06 -19.57
C PHE A 815 -4.13 -15.53 -20.05
N ASP A 816 -3.05 -16.29 -19.81
CA ASP A 816 -1.70 -15.97 -20.29
C ASP A 816 -1.49 -16.32 -21.79
N GLY A 817 -2.54 -16.74 -22.50
CA GLY A 817 -2.49 -17.16 -23.90
C GLY A 817 -1.88 -18.54 -24.12
N GLN A 818 -1.70 -19.36 -23.08
CA GLN A 818 -1.11 -20.70 -23.20
C GLN A 818 -2.13 -21.66 -23.78
N SER A 819 -1.78 -22.36 -24.87
CA SER A 819 -2.59 -23.46 -25.42
C SER A 819 -2.39 -24.77 -24.62
N PRO A 820 -3.18 -25.82 -24.87
CA PRO A 820 -2.93 -27.14 -24.33
C PRO A 820 -1.51 -27.64 -24.67
N LEU A 821 -0.99 -27.33 -25.86
CA LEU A 821 0.38 -27.71 -26.26
C LEU A 821 1.46 -26.97 -25.48
N HIS A 822 1.27 -25.68 -25.18
CA HIS A 822 2.16 -24.99 -24.24
C HIS A 822 2.14 -25.67 -22.87
N THR A 823 0.96 -26.10 -22.43
CA THR A 823 0.81 -26.77 -21.13
C THR A 823 1.51 -28.11 -21.11
N SER A 824 1.38 -28.95 -22.15
CA SER A 824 2.12 -30.21 -22.23
C SER A 824 3.64 -30.00 -22.35
N ALA A 825 4.06 -28.90 -22.97
CA ALA A 825 5.46 -28.53 -23.12
C ALA A 825 6.12 -28.23 -21.76
N TRP A 826 5.59 -27.28 -20.97
CA TRP A 826 6.21 -26.93 -19.69
C TRP A 826 6.00 -27.98 -18.59
N THR A 827 4.95 -28.82 -18.67
CA THR A 827 4.81 -29.98 -17.79
C THR A 827 5.64 -31.18 -18.22
N ALA A 828 6.32 -31.10 -19.38
CA ALA A 828 7.00 -32.19 -20.07
C ALA A 828 6.15 -33.47 -20.22
N ASN A 829 4.86 -33.31 -20.46
CA ASN A 829 3.99 -34.42 -20.81
C ASN A 829 4.21 -34.76 -22.29
N LEU A 830 5.23 -35.60 -22.54
CA LEU A 830 5.66 -36.01 -23.88
C LEU A 830 4.51 -36.65 -24.67
N TYR A 831 3.74 -37.52 -24.02
CA TYR A 831 2.61 -38.19 -24.64
C TYR A 831 1.54 -37.21 -25.13
N ALA A 832 1.12 -36.29 -24.25
CA ALA A 832 0.17 -35.25 -24.64
C ALA A 832 0.72 -34.34 -25.75
N THR A 833 2.02 -34.05 -25.73
CA THR A 833 2.69 -33.25 -26.77
C THR A 833 2.62 -33.94 -28.12
N GLU A 834 2.97 -35.23 -28.20
CA GLU A 834 2.89 -36.03 -29.44
C GLU A 834 1.45 -36.13 -29.94
N ARG A 835 0.48 -36.43 -29.07
CA ARG A 835 -0.94 -36.56 -29.44
C ARG A 835 -1.52 -35.23 -29.92
N LEU A 836 -1.22 -34.11 -29.25
CA LEU A 836 -1.66 -32.79 -29.66
C LEU A 836 -1.05 -32.37 -31.00
N LEU A 837 0.23 -32.67 -31.26
CA LEU A 837 0.85 -32.40 -32.56
C LEU A 837 0.26 -33.26 -33.69
N GLN A 838 -0.15 -34.49 -33.39
CA GLN A 838 -0.85 -35.35 -34.36
C GLN A 838 -2.23 -34.80 -34.73
N LEU A 839 -2.98 -34.28 -33.76
CA LEU A 839 -4.35 -33.80 -33.96
C LEU A 839 -4.42 -32.33 -34.43
N ALA A 840 -3.49 -31.49 -33.98
CA ALA A 840 -3.47 -30.04 -34.14
C ALA A 840 -2.02 -29.50 -34.26
N PRO A 841 -1.29 -29.84 -35.34
CA PRO A 841 0.12 -29.46 -35.54
C PRO A 841 0.34 -27.94 -35.60
N GLU A 842 -0.70 -27.15 -35.93
CA GLU A 842 -0.65 -25.69 -35.96
C GLU A 842 -0.39 -25.06 -34.58
N LEU A 843 -0.68 -25.78 -33.49
CA LEU A 843 -0.45 -25.28 -32.13
C LEU A 843 1.04 -25.11 -31.80
N ALA A 844 1.95 -25.77 -32.53
CA ALA A 844 3.39 -25.66 -32.35
C ALA A 844 3.92 -24.24 -32.59
N TRP A 845 3.21 -23.44 -33.40
CA TRP A 845 3.58 -22.06 -33.76
C TRP A 845 2.78 -21.01 -33.01
N LYS A 846 1.78 -21.43 -32.24
CA LYS A 846 0.92 -20.49 -31.51
C LYS A 846 1.77 -19.80 -30.47
N ARG A 847 1.72 -18.46 -30.42
CA ARG A 847 2.41 -17.66 -29.41
C ARG A 847 1.46 -17.31 -28.27
N ASN A 848 1.94 -17.44 -27.04
CA ASN A 848 1.21 -16.98 -25.85
C ASN A 848 1.30 -15.45 -25.69
N LEU A 849 0.72 -14.87 -24.63
CA LEU A 849 0.75 -13.41 -24.41
C LEU A 849 2.15 -12.86 -24.13
N ARG A 850 3.12 -13.70 -23.74
CA ARG A 850 4.53 -13.32 -23.63
C ARG A 850 5.26 -13.38 -24.97
N GLY A 851 4.53 -13.68 -26.04
CA GLY A 851 5.08 -13.82 -27.38
C GLY A 851 5.90 -15.09 -27.57
N MET A 852 5.80 -16.10 -26.71
CA MET A 852 6.60 -17.33 -26.80
C MET A 852 5.81 -18.49 -27.42
N THR A 853 6.45 -19.33 -28.21
CA THR A 853 5.93 -20.64 -28.66
C THR A 853 6.10 -21.72 -27.56
N PRO A 854 5.47 -22.91 -27.69
CA PRO A 854 5.71 -24.02 -26.77
C PRO A 854 7.19 -24.45 -26.71
N LEU A 855 7.90 -24.44 -27.84
CA LEU A 855 9.34 -24.79 -27.89
C LEU A 855 10.18 -23.75 -27.14
N GLU A 856 10.03 -22.47 -27.49
CA GLU A 856 10.75 -21.37 -26.85
C GLU A 856 10.51 -21.34 -25.32
N GLN A 857 9.29 -21.68 -24.86
CA GLN A 857 8.98 -21.78 -23.43
C GLN A 857 9.75 -22.91 -22.73
N VAL A 858 9.91 -24.06 -23.38
CA VAL A 858 10.67 -25.20 -22.84
C VAL A 858 12.16 -24.90 -22.83
N GLU A 859 12.68 -24.27 -23.89
CA GLU A 859 14.09 -23.85 -23.97
C GLU A 859 14.47 -22.92 -22.81
N ILE A 860 13.64 -21.92 -22.49
CA ILE A 860 13.84 -21.03 -21.34
C ILE A 860 13.94 -21.83 -20.02
N LEU A 861 13.10 -22.84 -19.82
CA LEU A 861 13.15 -23.68 -18.62
C LEU A 861 14.42 -24.57 -18.58
N ILE A 862 14.96 -24.96 -19.73
CA ILE A 862 16.20 -25.73 -19.84
C ILE A 862 17.43 -24.84 -19.60
N GLU A 863 17.41 -23.59 -20.08
CA GLU A 863 18.50 -22.61 -20.01
C GLU A 863 18.61 -21.93 -18.65
N HIS A 864 17.51 -21.79 -17.90
CA HIS A 864 17.46 -21.11 -16.62
C HIS A 864 17.10 -22.07 -15.46
N PRO A 865 18.10 -22.64 -14.75
CA PRO A 865 17.86 -23.57 -13.64
C PRO A 865 17.02 -22.99 -12.50
N GLU A 866 17.14 -21.68 -12.26
CA GLU A 866 16.35 -20.95 -11.25
C GLU A 866 14.86 -20.92 -11.62
N ALA A 867 14.52 -20.75 -12.90
CA ALA A 867 13.14 -20.76 -13.36
C ALA A 867 12.51 -22.16 -13.22
N LEU A 868 13.29 -23.21 -13.53
CA LEU A 868 12.87 -24.60 -13.30
C LEU A 868 12.70 -24.91 -11.80
N ALA A 869 13.60 -24.42 -10.94
CA ALA A 869 13.49 -24.58 -9.49
C ALA A 869 12.26 -23.85 -8.92
N ALA A 870 11.99 -22.62 -9.38
CA ALA A 870 10.81 -21.86 -8.98
C ALA A 870 9.51 -22.56 -9.43
N LEU A 871 9.48 -23.08 -10.66
CA LEU A 871 8.35 -23.88 -11.16
C LEU A 871 8.17 -25.16 -10.34
N ALA A 872 9.27 -25.87 -10.03
CA ALA A 872 9.25 -27.08 -9.23
C ALA A 872 8.69 -26.82 -7.83
N HIS A 873 9.11 -25.72 -7.18
CA HIS A 873 8.58 -25.31 -5.89
C HIS A 873 7.07 -25.03 -5.95
N LYS A 874 6.62 -24.28 -6.97
CA LYS A 874 5.19 -23.96 -7.17
C LYS A 874 4.34 -25.20 -7.42
N LEU A 875 4.84 -26.15 -8.21
CA LEU A 875 4.14 -27.41 -8.48
C LEU A 875 4.11 -28.33 -7.26
N ALA A 876 5.21 -28.40 -6.51
CA ALA A 876 5.29 -29.19 -5.28
C ALA A 876 4.29 -28.71 -4.22
N GLN A 877 4.10 -27.40 -4.08
CA GLN A 877 3.06 -26.81 -3.22
C GLN A 877 1.64 -27.25 -3.61
N ALA A 878 1.40 -27.51 -4.90
CA ALA A 878 0.13 -28.02 -5.42
C ALA A 878 0.05 -29.57 -5.42
N GLY A 879 1.09 -30.27 -4.93
CA GLY A 879 1.16 -31.74 -4.93
C GLY A 879 1.46 -32.35 -6.31
N ASN A 880 1.86 -31.53 -7.29
CA ASN A 880 2.15 -31.96 -8.65
C ASN A 880 3.65 -32.24 -8.84
N ARG A 881 3.97 -33.25 -9.66
CA ARG A 881 5.35 -33.59 -10.00
C ARG A 881 5.91 -32.58 -11.01
N CYS A 882 7.09 -32.04 -10.75
CA CYS A 882 7.82 -31.25 -11.74
C CYS A 882 8.59 -32.16 -12.71
N ALA A 883 8.63 -31.78 -13.99
CA ALA A 883 9.42 -32.44 -15.01
C ALA A 883 10.92 -32.38 -14.71
N SER A 884 11.66 -33.44 -15.05
CA SER A 884 13.12 -33.37 -15.03
C SER A 884 13.63 -32.60 -16.25
N ARG A 885 14.84 -32.04 -16.17
CA ARG A 885 15.51 -31.43 -17.33
C ARG A 885 15.58 -32.37 -18.54
N ASN A 886 15.72 -33.67 -18.31
CA ASN A 886 15.75 -34.68 -19.37
C ASN A 886 14.37 -34.87 -20.03
N ASP A 887 13.28 -34.76 -19.26
CA ASP A 887 11.91 -34.81 -19.82
C ASP A 887 11.63 -33.59 -20.68
N LEU A 888 12.10 -32.41 -20.25
CA LEU A 888 12.02 -31.17 -21.03
C LEU A 888 12.83 -31.26 -22.33
N LEU A 889 14.06 -31.80 -22.29
CA LEU A 889 14.89 -32.00 -23.49
C LEU A 889 14.21 -32.91 -24.53
N ARG A 890 13.57 -33.99 -24.08
CA ARG A 890 12.80 -34.88 -24.97
C ARG A 890 11.60 -34.18 -25.58
N THR A 891 10.91 -33.38 -24.78
CA THR A 891 9.74 -32.62 -25.22
C THR A 891 10.14 -31.53 -26.24
N ALA A 892 11.24 -30.82 -25.99
CA ALA A 892 11.82 -29.87 -26.94
C ALA A 892 12.15 -30.55 -28.27
N HIS A 893 12.79 -31.72 -28.24
CA HIS A 893 13.13 -32.46 -29.45
C HIS A 893 11.90 -32.82 -30.31
N VAL A 894 10.78 -33.21 -29.69
CA VAL A 894 9.53 -33.48 -30.41
C VAL A 894 8.94 -32.20 -31.00
N LEU A 895 9.00 -31.08 -30.28
CA LEU A 895 8.54 -29.78 -30.77
C LEU A 895 9.41 -29.22 -31.91
N GLU A 896 10.73 -29.44 -31.87
CA GLU A 896 11.67 -29.11 -32.96
C GLU A 896 11.32 -29.85 -34.26
N GLN A 897 10.95 -31.13 -34.16
CA GLN A 897 10.57 -31.94 -35.32
C GLN A 897 9.26 -31.49 -35.96
N ALA A 898 8.43 -30.74 -35.23
CA ALA A 898 7.21 -30.16 -35.80
C ALA A 898 7.50 -28.99 -36.74
N ILE A 899 8.72 -28.40 -36.74
CA ILE A 899 9.12 -27.30 -37.63
C ILE A 899 8.91 -27.73 -39.08
N PRO A 900 8.02 -27.05 -39.85
CA PRO A 900 7.92 -27.30 -41.26
C PRO A 900 9.31 -27.06 -41.84
N MET A 901 9.92 -28.08 -42.44
CA MET A 901 11.08 -27.85 -43.28
C MET A 901 10.67 -26.78 -44.28
N THR A 902 11.26 -25.60 -44.16
CA THR A 902 11.08 -24.53 -45.12
C THR A 902 11.37 -25.13 -46.49
N SER A 903 10.34 -25.18 -47.33
CA SER A 903 10.50 -25.35 -48.76
C SER A 903 11.53 -24.32 -49.22
N SER A 904 12.64 -24.86 -49.73
CA SER A 904 13.75 -24.20 -50.43
C SER A 904 13.38 -22.92 -51.17
#